data_AF-A0A0M0K010-F1
#
_entry.id   AF-A0A0M0K010-F1
#
_cell.length_a   1.000
_cell.length_b   1.000
_cell.length_c   1.000
_cell.angle_alpha   90.00
_cell.angle_beta   90.00
_cell.angle_gamma   90.00
#
_symmetry.space_group_name_H-M   'P 1'
#
loop_
_entity.id
_entity.type
_entity.pdbx_description
1 polymer ?
#
loop_
_entity_poly.entity_id
_entity_poly.type
_entity_poly.pdbx_seq_one_letter_code
_entity_poly.pdbx_strand_id
1 'polypeptide(L)'
;MDSSADLYADIRVHTATATSKYLHENVVLAAVEEILAAQAIPRSPVAYLGALMTSLEAQGDTDPAVYAGIMTLLERALAHVPRAVLLSKGPRIASALVGVANRHAEHAPVLRGALSCVLRLLASQPAGAPITADTLKLFRWLLEFVVHPSPKVRSRGQQACTSAIEHTPALSDAAARFVEERLAAAALRDVQPALYVLNFAIGPERFIERLPIRVTTDEGGTDTSWLLAALRHHIGHARLAFFGSYFLPLAQWLDGQVTKLEADCRPNEARNLRNLFEQVWALLPGFCACARDAAEALPSIAQSLGRALAERPEVRGHVLSALSLLVLTARSRKGLPAPGTTPAPGTARGPTELALTPDAEAALATVGRFGKNFLPLLFELHLREPPAKRPALQEAVRTVASVTPDATLGELFKALMRKLLEPSAAAEAPAAEALEAQRSMLDLLLAVAPSLSLSHVAMLHRAVQPMMLASDVLLQKKAYKVLGGLCEYHAAYATAELPALKTALDEALPACLPGAKGKRLACLQAVASALPAAALHELLPALLGEVVLACKEVNVKTRAAAFEFLVALSSTAERRAVGGVTAKADAVRSILVMVAGGLAGNTPHMMAAALAALGRLTFEMRSRPALELTLTQLFATVLSLLSHPAQEVAKAAISYCKVALMTLPPDAARPLLPRLVPPLLLWCSNKHPHLKTQVRYIMERLVKRFGYDAMLEVTPEAHHRLLAHLRKQKAYAHNKAVERRAERDARRTMGLREGGGEDEDEDEAAARRERHAEYEALLEEEAAEADEGGDEGGEDEGAEVADHARAAGRKGQSGRLVISEGRRSADVVAMDGVVEEPEEEGGRTGGGRLEQAKKRRRLAEGAVASASKAEEDEADAPTAAPTAASTTRTDERNKRRVTPRGGGHDDHFGANFGDQFAGKKGAGGDVLREGSMKPYAYLPLNPRLLGKKQQRKAIETLSKLATPMTKRALKAARKASGSRVGLHGLQARRSKGARRNNSGARTA
;
A
#
# COMPACT_ATOMS: atom_id res chain seq x y z
N MET A 1 -27.51 23.76 -15.87
CA MET A 1 -27.05 24.82 -16.78
C MET A 1 -26.84 26.07 -15.93
N ASP A 2 -25.63 26.26 -15.39
CA ASP A 2 -25.21 27.51 -14.76
C ASP A 2 -24.41 28.30 -15.80
N SER A 3 -24.91 29.45 -16.23
CA SER A 3 -24.31 30.27 -17.29
C SER A 3 -23.30 31.31 -16.80
N SER A 4 -22.80 31.21 -15.56
CA SER A 4 -21.87 32.21 -14.99
C SER A 4 -20.50 31.68 -14.53
N ALA A 5 -20.21 30.38 -14.73
CA ALA A 5 -18.87 29.87 -14.46
C ALA A 5 -17.90 30.31 -15.57
N ASP A 6 -16.97 31.20 -15.24
CA ASP A 6 -15.89 31.60 -16.12
C ASP A 6 -15.05 30.39 -16.56
N LEU A 7 -15.08 30.09 -17.87
CA LEU A 7 -14.65 28.84 -18.49
C LEU A 7 -13.22 28.40 -18.13
N TYR A 8 -12.34 29.38 -17.87
CA TYR A 8 -10.91 29.19 -17.61
C TYR A 8 -10.45 29.77 -16.27
N ALA A 9 -11.39 30.02 -15.33
CA ALA A 9 -11.06 30.61 -14.03
C ALA A 9 -9.98 29.83 -13.26
N ASP A 10 -10.00 28.50 -13.33
CA ASP A 10 -9.03 27.61 -12.71
C ASP A 10 -7.63 27.73 -13.31
N ILE A 11 -7.53 27.95 -14.63
CA ILE A 11 -6.26 28.16 -15.32
C ILE A 11 -5.68 29.53 -14.96
N ARG A 12 -6.55 30.56 -14.86
CA ARG A 12 -6.17 31.94 -14.48
C ARG A 12 -5.57 32.06 -13.08
N VAL A 13 -5.97 31.21 -12.12
CA VAL A 13 -5.39 31.24 -10.76
C VAL A 13 -3.88 30.93 -10.77
N HIS A 14 -3.37 30.30 -11.83
CA HIS A 14 -1.98 29.88 -11.97
C HIS A 14 -1.10 30.86 -12.77
N THR A 15 -1.51 32.13 -12.90
CA THR A 15 -0.75 33.16 -13.63
C THR A 15 0.57 33.52 -12.94
N ALA A 16 1.65 33.50 -13.73
CA ALA A 16 2.96 34.11 -13.45
C ALA A 16 3.91 33.42 -12.43
N THR A 17 4.03 32.09 -12.48
CA THR A 17 5.26 31.41 -12.00
C THR A 17 5.88 30.60 -13.13
N ALA A 18 7.21 30.67 -13.29
CA ALA A 18 7.96 29.92 -14.30
C ALA A 18 7.86 28.39 -14.13
N THR A 19 7.29 27.94 -13.01
CA THR A 19 7.03 26.55 -12.61
C THR A 19 5.55 26.15 -12.71
N SER A 20 4.69 26.99 -13.30
CA SER A 20 3.25 26.73 -13.43
C SER A 20 2.95 25.56 -14.37
N LYS A 21 2.11 24.61 -13.92
CA LYS A 21 1.63 23.46 -14.70
C LYS A 21 0.90 23.86 -16.00
N TYR A 22 0.39 25.10 -16.06
CA TYR A 22 -0.39 25.63 -17.18
C TYR A 22 0.37 26.70 -17.96
N LEU A 23 1.71 26.66 -18.00
CA LEU A 23 2.52 27.73 -18.59
C LEU A 23 2.11 28.06 -20.04
N HIS A 24 2.03 27.06 -20.92
CA HIS A 24 1.69 27.27 -22.33
C HIS A 24 0.21 27.63 -22.52
N GLU A 25 -0.69 27.03 -21.76
CA GLU A 25 -2.12 27.37 -21.75
C GLU A 25 -2.34 28.81 -21.28
N ASN A 26 -1.61 29.28 -20.27
CA ASN A 26 -1.72 30.65 -19.77
C ASN A 26 -1.21 31.67 -20.78
N VAL A 27 -0.10 31.39 -21.46
CA VAL A 27 0.44 32.27 -22.51
C VAL A 27 -0.55 32.40 -23.67
N VAL A 28 -1.11 31.28 -24.13
CA VAL A 28 -2.11 31.27 -25.21
C VAL A 28 -3.40 31.96 -24.76
N LEU A 29 -3.88 31.66 -23.55
CA LEU A 29 -5.10 32.25 -23.00
C LEU A 29 -4.97 33.77 -22.84
N ALA A 30 -3.82 34.27 -22.36
CA ALA A 30 -3.54 35.69 -22.24
C ALA A 30 -3.57 36.38 -23.62
N ALA A 31 -2.90 35.80 -24.62
CA ALA A 31 -2.92 36.34 -25.99
C ALA A 31 -4.32 36.34 -26.60
N VAL A 32 -5.10 35.27 -26.40
CA VAL A 32 -6.48 35.18 -26.87
C VAL A 32 -7.38 36.22 -26.17
N GLU A 33 -7.24 36.39 -24.86
CA GLU A 33 -8.01 37.38 -24.10
C GLU A 33 -7.64 38.83 -24.48
N GLU A 34 -6.37 39.10 -24.81
CA GLU A 34 -5.92 40.38 -25.34
C GLU A 34 -6.57 40.68 -26.70
N ILE A 35 -6.62 39.68 -27.60
CA ILE A 35 -7.30 39.82 -28.90
C ILE A 35 -8.80 40.08 -28.70
N LEU A 36 -9.46 39.33 -27.81
CA LEU A 36 -10.89 39.52 -27.53
C LEU A 36 -11.17 40.90 -26.91
N ALA A 37 -10.29 41.37 -26.02
CA ALA A 37 -10.39 42.70 -25.42
C ALA A 37 -10.17 43.81 -26.46
N ALA A 38 -9.16 43.68 -27.32
CA ALA A 38 -8.85 44.64 -28.38
C ALA A 38 -10.00 44.76 -29.40
N GLN A 39 -10.72 43.66 -29.67
CA GLN A 39 -11.87 43.65 -30.58
C GLN A 39 -13.21 43.96 -29.88
N ALA A 40 -13.20 44.27 -28.57
CA ALA A 40 -14.40 44.48 -27.76
C ALA A 40 -15.44 43.33 -27.84
N ILE A 41 -14.97 42.08 -28.02
CA ILE A 41 -15.83 40.89 -28.10
C ILE A 41 -16.03 40.32 -26.69
N PRO A 42 -17.28 40.03 -26.26
CA PRO A 42 -17.53 39.45 -24.94
C PRO A 42 -16.95 38.03 -24.83
N ARG A 43 -16.41 37.71 -23.65
CA ARG A 43 -15.80 36.41 -23.31
C ARG A 43 -16.84 35.29 -23.26
N SER A 44 -17.23 34.79 -24.43
CA SER A 44 -18.16 33.66 -24.60
C SER A 44 -17.43 32.42 -25.14
N PRO A 45 -17.95 31.19 -24.92
CA PRO A 45 -17.36 29.98 -25.49
C PRO A 45 -17.17 30.02 -27.02
N VAL A 46 -18.09 30.70 -27.72
CA VAL A 46 -18.03 30.87 -29.19
C VAL A 46 -16.95 31.89 -29.58
N ALA A 47 -16.77 32.96 -28.79
CA ALA A 47 -15.69 33.92 -29.02
C ALA A 47 -14.31 33.29 -28.81
N TYR A 48 -14.15 32.50 -27.73
CA TYR A 48 -12.92 31.72 -27.51
C TYR A 48 -12.66 30.71 -28.62
N LEU A 49 -13.69 30.01 -29.11
CA LEU A 49 -13.57 29.13 -30.27
C LEU A 49 -13.02 29.88 -31.49
N GLY A 50 -13.58 31.04 -31.84
CA GLY A 50 -13.15 31.82 -33.00
C GLY A 50 -11.69 32.30 -32.89
N ALA A 51 -11.31 32.84 -31.73
CA ALA A 51 -9.96 33.33 -31.50
C ALA A 51 -8.93 32.18 -31.48
N LEU A 52 -9.22 31.07 -30.79
CA LEU A 52 -8.34 29.89 -30.74
C LEU A 52 -8.20 29.24 -32.13
N MET A 53 -9.27 29.17 -32.92
CA MET A 53 -9.21 28.68 -34.29
C MET A 53 -8.36 29.57 -35.20
N THR A 54 -8.41 30.89 -35.01
CA THR A 54 -7.55 31.83 -35.76
C THR A 54 -6.08 31.62 -35.39
N SER A 55 -5.77 31.46 -34.10
CA SER A 55 -4.41 31.14 -33.63
C SER A 55 -3.94 29.77 -34.11
N LEU A 56 -4.86 28.81 -34.28
CA LEU A 56 -4.56 27.48 -34.80
C LEU A 56 -4.30 27.48 -36.31
N GLU A 57 -5.02 28.30 -37.06
CA GLU A 57 -4.89 28.46 -38.51
C GLU A 57 -3.74 29.40 -38.91
N ALA A 58 -3.23 30.22 -37.97
CA ALA A 58 -2.10 31.11 -38.20
C ALA A 58 -0.87 30.32 -38.65
N GLN A 59 -0.38 30.60 -39.87
CA GLN A 59 0.78 29.93 -40.44
C GLN A 59 2.07 30.51 -39.83
N GLY A 60 2.73 29.73 -38.98
CA GLY A 60 4.04 30.06 -38.41
C GLY A 60 4.72 28.82 -37.83
N ASP A 61 6.06 28.85 -37.81
CA ASP A 61 6.93 27.83 -37.19
C ASP A 61 6.91 27.99 -35.65
N THR A 62 5.69 27.92 -35.10
CA THR A 62 5.41 28.10 -33.67
C THR A 62 5.80 26.84 -32.92
N ASP A 63 6.36 26.99 -31.72
CA ASP A 63 6.72 25.87 -30.84
C ASP A 63 5.51 24.90 -30.69
N PRO A 64 5.69 23.59 -30.97
CA PRO A 64 4.67 22.55 -30.77
C PRO A 64 3.99 22.58 -29.40
N ALA A 65 4.68 23.06 -28.35
CA ALA A 65 4.10 23.23 -27.02
C ALA A 65 2.97 24.28 -26.99
N VAL A 66 3.04 25.32 -27.84
CA VAL A 66 1.99 26.34 -28.00
C VAL A 66 0.77 25.73 -28.67
N TYR A 67 0.95 24.94 -29.73
CA TYR A 67 -0.16 24.21 -30.35
C TYR A 67 -0.83 23.24 -29.37
N ALA A 68 -0.06 22.58 -28.51
CA ALA A 68 -0.64 21.74 -27.46
C ALA A 68 -1.51 22.55 -26.49
N GLY A 69 -1.05 23.74 -26.07
CA GLY A 69 -1.84 24.67 -25.26
C GLY A 69 -3.11 25.19 -25.97
N ILE A 70 -3.03 25.49 -27.27
CA ILE A 70 -4.21 25.86 -28.07
C ILE A 70 -5.22 24.71 -28.08
N MET A 71 -4.79 23.48 -28.33
CA MET A 71 -5.67 22.31 -28.39
C MET A 71 -6.35 21.99 -27.06
N THR A 72 -5.65 22.14 -25.93
CA THR A 72 -6.25 21.89 -24.59
C THR A 72 -7.27 22.96 -24.23
N LEU A 73 -7.02 24.22 -24.56
CA LEU A 73 -8.00 25.29 -24.39
C LEU A 73 -9.21 25.09 -25.32
N LEU A 74 -8.97 24.71 -26.57
CA LEU A 74 -10.00 24.47 -27.57
C LEU A 74 -10.92 23.30 -27.16
N GLU A 75 -10.35 22.22 -26.62
CA GLU A 75 -11.11 21.10 -26.08
C GLU A 75 -12.15 21.59 -25.05
N ARG A 76 -11.73 22.44 -24.10
CA ARG A 76 -12.62 23.01 -23.08
C ARG A 76 -13.68 23.92 -23.70
N ALA A 77 -13.31 24.79 -24.64
CA ALA A 77 -14.28 25.64 -25.34
C ALA A 77 -15.35 24.80 -26.04
N LEU A 78 -14.96 23.74 -26.76
CA LEU A 78 -15.87 22.87 -27.50
C LEU A 78 -16.93 22.17 -26.61
N ALA A 79 -16.72 22.00 -25.30
CA ALA A 79 -17.78 21.50 -24.39
C ALA A 79 -18.99 22.42 -24.28
N HIS A 80 -18.73 23.73 -24.37
CA HIS A 80 -19.68 24.77 -24.01
C HIS A 80 -20.18 25.54 -25.23
N VAL A 81 -19.67 25.22 -26.43
CA VAL A 81 -20.16 25.76 -27.70
C VAL A 81 -21.51 25.10 -28.05
N PRO A 82 -22.52 25.88 -28.47
CA PRO A 82 -23.80 25.32 -28.90
C PRO A 82 -23.65 24.30 -30.03
N ARG A 83 -24.35 23.17 -29.91
CA ARG A 83 -24.31 22.06 -30.89
C ARG A 83 -24.53 22.51 -32.34
N ALA A 84 -25.46 23.45 -32.57
CA ALA A 84 -25.74 23.98 -33.91
C ALA A 84 -24.51 24.63 -34.58
N VAL A 85 -23.65 25.29 -33.78
CA VAL A 85 -22.39 25.87 -34.25
C VAL A 85 -21.39 24.78 -34.58
N LEU A 86 -21.28 23.75 -33.73
CA LEU A 86 -20.39 22.60 -33.97
C LEU A 86 -20.77 21.83 -35.23
N LEU A 87 -22.07 21.66 -35.50
CA LEU A 87 -22.54 20.99 -36.71
C LEU A 87 -22.27 21.82 -37.98
N SER A 88 -22.52 23.13 -37.94
CA SER A 88 -22.34 24.00 -39.11
C SER A 88 -20.88 24.33 -39.43
N LYS A 89 -20.01 24.43 -38.42
CA LYS A 89 -18.58 24.75 -38.59
C LYS A 89 -17.65 23.54 -38.40
N GLY A 90 -18.20 22.37 -38.05
CA GLY A 90 -17.47 21.14 -37.75
C GLY A 90 -16.44 20.73 -38.79
N PRO A 91 -16.76 20.71 -40.11
CA PRO A 91 -15.80 20.31 -41.14
C PRO A 91 -14.56 21.20 -41.20
N ARG A 92 -14.71 22.52 -41.03
CA ARG A 92 -13.58 23.45 -41.00
C ARG A 92 -12.73 23.25 -39.76
N ILE A 93 -13.37 23.12 -38.59
CA ILE A 93 -12.67 22.88 -37.32
C ILE A 93 -11.88 21.57 -37.43
N ALA A 94 -12.51 20.51 -37.91
CA ALA A 94 -11.90 19.20 -38.07
C ALA A 94 -10.71 19.23 -39.04
N SER A 95 -10.83 19.92 -40.18
CA SER A 95 -9.75 20.05 -41.16
C SER A 95 -8.52 20.76 -40.58
N ALA A 96 -8.72 21.86 -39.82
CA ALA A 96 -7.62 22.57 -39.16
C ALA A 96 -6.94 21.71 -38.09
N LEU A 97 -7.74 21.03 -37.24
CA LEU A 97 -7.25 20.13 -36.19
C LEU A 97 -6.39 19.01 -36.76
N VAL A 98 -6.92 18.28 -37.76
CA VAL A 98 -6.23 17.17 -38.41
C VAL A 98 -4.98 17.66 -39.15
N GLY A 99 -5.06 18.81 -39.80
CA GLY A 99 -3.92 19.43 -40.48
C GLY A 99 -2.76 19.74 -39.54
N VAL A 100 -3.03 20.35 -38.39
CA VAL A 100 -2.01 20.65 -37.36
C VAL A 100 -1.48 19.35 -36.73
N ALA A 101 -2.36 18.41 -36.40
CA ALA A 101 -1.98 17.14 -35.81
C ALA A 101 -1.04 16.32 -36.73
N ASN A 102 -1.33 16.27 -38.03
CA ASN A 102 -0.50 15.56 -39.00
C ASN A 102 0.85 16.25 -39.23
N ARG A 103 0.93 17.60 -39.17
CA ARG A 103 2.19 18.34 -39.25
C ARG A 103 3.11 18.08 -38.05
N HIS A 104 2.52 17.90 -36.87
CA HIS A 104 3.25 17.67 -35.62
C HIS A 104 3.01 16.24 -35.08
N ALA A 105 3.05 15.24 -35.96
CA ALA A 105 2.77 13.84 -35.61
C ALA A 105 3.73 13.27 -34.55
N GLU A 106 4.93 13.83 -34.40
CA GLU A 106 5.90 13.40 -33.39
C GLU A 106 5.60 13.94 -31.98
N HIS A 107 4.79 15.00 -31.86
CA HIS A 107 4.51 15.68 -30.59
C HIS A 107 3.24 15.13 -29.92
N ALA A 108 3.44 14.18 -29.00
CA ALA A 108 2.36 13.53 -28.26
C ALA A 108 1.34 14.49 -27.58
N PRO A 109 1.72 15.65 -26.97
CA PRO A 109 0.75 16.58 -26.40
C PRO A 109 -0.21 17.19 -27.42
N VAL A 110 0.28 17.54 -28.61
CA VAL A 110 -0.53 18.08 -29.72
C VAL A 110 -1.53 17.03 -30.19
N LEU A 111 -1.07 15.81 -30.42
CA LEU A 111 -1.93 14.69 -30.82
C LEU A 111 -3.04 14.41 -29.81
N ARG A 112 -2.72 14.35 -28.50
CA ARG A 112 -3.75 14.12 -27.47
C ARG A 112 -4.84 15.20 -27.48
N GLY A 113 -4.46 16.46 -27.60
CA GLY A 113 -5.41 17.58 -27.67
C GLY A 113 -6.27 17.52 -28.93
N ALA A 114 -5.68 17.19 -30.08
CA ALA A 114 -6.40 17.02 -31.34
C ALA A 114 -7.41 15.86 -31.29
N LEU A 115 -7.00 14.69 -30.77
CA LEU A 115 -7.88 13.52 -30.56
C LEU A 115 -9.08 13.88 -29.69
N SER A 116 -8.87 14.62 -28.60
CA SER A 116 -9.96 15.11 -27.75
C SER A 116 -10.94 16.02 -28.49
N CYS A 117 -10.43 16.95 -29.29
CA CYS A 117 -11.27 17.89 -30.03
C CYS A 117 -12.10 17.18 -31.10
N VAL A 118 -11.49 16.25 -31.86
CA VAL A 118 -12.19 15.44 -32.85
C VAL A 118 -13.26 14.57 -32.21
N LEU A 119 -12.99 13.95 -31.05
CA LEU A 119 -14.02 13.23 -30.28
C LEU A 119 -15.24 14.11 -29.99
N ARG A 120 -15.04 15.36 -29.55
CA ARG A 120 -16.16 16.27 -29.25
C ARG A 120 -16.97 16.63 -30.49
N LEU A 121 -16.30 16.79 -31.65
CA LEU A 121 -16.98 17.00 -32.93
C LEU A 121 -17.83 15.79 -33.33
N LEU A 122 -17.30 14.57 -33.15
CA LEU A 122 -18.05 13.34 -33.41
C LEU A 122 -19.23 13.16 -32.44
N ALA A 123 -19.02 13.42 -31.15
CA ALA A 123 -20.07 13.35 -30.12
C ALA A 123 -21.17 14.41 -30.31
N SER A 124 -20.89 15.50 -31.05
CA SER A 124 -21.89 16.52 -31.38
C SER A 124 -22.92 16.07 -32.43
N GLN A 125 -22.70 14.96 -33.13
CA GLN A 125 -23.64 14.45 -34.15
C GLN A 125 -24.95 13.93 -33.53
N PRO A 126 -26.13 14.12 -34.16
CA PRO A 126 -27.40 13.59 -33.66
C PRO A 126 -27.35 12.07 -33.47
N ALA A 127 -27.85 11.57 -32.34
CA ALA A 127 -27.96 10.13 -32.11
C ALA A 127 -28.88 9.53 -33.19
N GLY A 128 -28.37 8.57 -33.96
CA GLY A 128 -29.09 7.94 -35.07
C GLY A 128 -29.05 8.68 -36.41
N ALA A 129 -28.28 9.77 -36.53
CA ALA A 129 -28.05 10.40 -37.83
C ALA A 129 -27.31 9.45 -38.78
N PRO A 130 -27.57 9.50 -40.10
CA PRO A 130 -26.83 8.72 -41.07
C PRO A 130 -25.35 9.12 -41.05
N ILE A 131 -24.46 8.13 -41.15
CA ILE A 131 -23.01 8.39 -41.18
C ILE A 131 -22.68 9.15 -42.47
N THR A 132 -22.26 10.39 -42.32
CA THR A 132 -21.72 11.17 -43.44
C THR A 132 -20.31 10.70 -43.80
N ALA A 133 -19.90 10.93 -45.05
CA ALA A 133 -18.55 10.60 -45.51
C ALA A 133 -17.47 11.28 -44.64
N ASP A 134 -17.72 12.50 -44.16
CA ASP A 134 -16.77 13.26 -43.35
C ASP A 134 -16.69 12.74 -41.91
N THR A 135 -17.81 12.35 -41.30
CA THR A 135 -17.83 11.65 -40.01
C THR A 135 -16.99 10.36 -40.07
N LEU A 136 -17.14 9.59 -41.15
CA LEU A 136 -16.41 8.35 -41.35
C LEU A 136 -14.90 8.58 -41.56
N LYS A 137 -14.51 9.61 -42.32
CA LYS A 137 -13.10 10.00 -42.47
C LYS A 137 -12.45 10.39 -41.14
N LEU A 138 -13.14 11.19 -40.32
CA LEU A 138 -12.64 11.60 -39.01
C LEU A 138 -12.51 10.41 -38.05
N PHE A 139 -13.48 9.50 -38.08
CA PHE A 139 -13.40 8.29 -37.29
C PHE A 139 -12.26 7.36 -37.74
N ARG A 140 -12.04 7.19 -39.05
CA ARG A 140 -10.87 6.48 -39.59
C ARG A 140 -9.56 7.13 -39.17
N TRP A 141 -9.50 8.46 -39.16
CA TRP A 141 -8.33 9.18 -38.66
C TRP A 141 -8.07 8.89 -37.17
N LEU A 142 -9.10 8.81 -36.31
CA LEU A 142 -8.92 8.41 -34.91
C LEU A 142 -8.38 6.97 -34.77
N LEU A 143 -8.87 6.04 -35.60
CA LEU A 143 -8.47 4.64 -35.57
C LEU A 143 -6.97 4.43 -35.81
N GLU A 144 -6.33 5.27 -36.63
CA GLU A 144 -4.88 5.25 -36.86
C GLU A 144 -4.06 5.46 -35.57
N PHE A 145 -4.58 6.21 -34.60
CA PHE A 145 -3.87 6.48 -33.34
C PHE A 145 -4.06 5.39 -32.27
N VAL A 146 -4.92 4.40 -32.52
CA VAL A 146 -5.16 3.29 -31.60
C VAL A 146 -3.95 2.34 -31.51
N VAL A 147 -3.08 2.36 -32.52
CA VAL A 147 -1.87 1.53 -32.59
C VAL A 147 -0.59 2.37 -32.49
N HIS A 148 -0.70 3.62 -32.03
CA HIS A 148 0.41 4.56 -32.00
C HIS A 148 1.55 4.10 -31.05
N PRO A 149 2.83 4.32 -31.40
CA PRO A 149 3.98 3.91 -30.57
C PRO A 149 3.95 4.54 -29.16
N SER A 150 3.63 5.83 -29.07
CA SER A 150 3.51 6.53 -27.79
C SER A 150 2.32 6.02 -26.95
N PRO A 151 2.54 5.50 -25.73
CA PRO A 151 1.47 4.92 -24.91
C PRO A 151 0.40 5.94 -24.49
N LYS A 152 0.78 7.20 -24.28
CA LYS A 152 -0.16 8.27 -23.90
C LYS A 152 -1.09 8.67 -25.04
N VAL A 153 -0.59 8.66 -26.28
CA VAL A 153 -1.40 8.95 -27.47
C VAL A 153 -2.32 7.76 -27.75
N ARG A 154 -1.77 6.54 -27.68
CA ARG A 154 -2.50 5.30 -27.89
C ARG A 154 -3.71 5.16 -26.97
N SER A 155 -3.50 5.32 -25.66
CA SER A 155 -4.59 5.27 -24.67
C SER A 155 -5.66 6.34 -24.93
N ARG A 156 -5.26 7.56 -25.32
CA ARG A 156 -6.23 8.62 -25.65
C ARG A 156 -7.01 8.32 -26.94
N GLY A 157 -6.35 7.78 -27.96
CA GLY A 157 -6.99 7.35 -29.21
C GLY A 157 -8.00 6.23 -28.98
N GLN A 158 -7.64 5.23 -28.17
CA GLN A 158 -8.54 4.16 -27.75
C GLN A 158 -9.80 4.71 -27.07
N GLN A 159 -9.63 5.58 -26.07
CA GLN A 159 -10.74 6.20 -25.36
C GLN A 159 -11.63 7.02 -26.31
N ALA A 160 -11.03 7.79 -27.23
CA ALA A 160 -11.76 8.59 -28.20
C ALA A 160 -12.59 7.72 -29.16
N CYS A 161 -12.02 6.63 -29.68
CA CYS A 161 -12.76 5.70 -30.54
C CYS A 161 -13.91 5.02 -29.79
N THR A 162 -13.66 4.54 -28.57
CA THR A 162 -14.68 3.93 -27.72
C THR A 162 -15.86 4.89 -27.48
N SER A 163 -15.58 6.10 -27.01
CA SER A 163 -16.63 7.10 -26.77
C SER A 163 -17.35 7.50 -28.05
N ALA A 164 -16.66 7.60 -29.20
CA ALA A 164 -17.31 7.91 -30.47
C ALA A 164 -18.31 6.80 -30.90
N ILE A 165 -17.97 5.52 -30.70
CA ILE A 165 -18.86 4.40 -31.00
C ILE A 165 -20.05 4.35 -30.03
N GLU A 166 -19.84 4.63 -28.74
CA GLU A 166 -20.93 4.72 -27.75
C GLU A 166 -21.99 5.74 -28.15
N HIS A 167 -21.57 6.90 -28.68
CA HIS A 167 -22.49 7.94 -29.15
C HIS A 167 -23.10 7.62 -30.52
N THR A 168 -22.36 6.93 -31.39
CA THR A 168 -22.79 6.57 -32.75
C THR A 168 -22.48 5.09 -33.05
N PRO A 169 -23.38 4.15 -32.66
CA PRO A 169 -23.12 2.71 -32.80
C PRO A 169 -22.86 2.23 -34.23
N ALA A 170 -23.35 2.94 -35.23
CA ALA A 170 -23.13 2.60 -36.65
C ALA A 170 -21.64 2.72 -37.07
N LEU A 171 -20.79 3.42 -36.31
CA LEU A 171 -19.35 3.49 -36.57
C LEU A 171 -18.61 2.17 -36.28
N SER A 172 -19.26 1.23 -35.60
CA SER A 172 -18.72 -0.10 -35.31
C SER A 172 -18.27 -0.87 -36.56
N ASP A 173 -18.99 -0.73 -37.68
CA ASP A 173 -18.63 -1.37 -38.95
C ASP A 173 -17.35 -0.82 -39.54
N ALA A 174 -17.13 0.50 -39.42
CA ALA A 174 -15.90 1.13 -39.86
C ALA A 174 -14.70 0.70 -38.99
N ALA A 175 -14.89 0.57 -37.68
CA ALA A 175 -13.86 0.08 -36.75
C ALA A 175 -13.48 -1.38 -37.06
N ALA A 176 -14.46 -2.24 -37.34
CA ALA A 176 -14.18 -3.63 -37.68
C ALA A 176 -13.41 -3.78 -38.99
N ARG A 177 -13.82 -3.07 -40.05
CA ARG A 177 -13.09 -3.08 -41.34
C ARG A 177 -11.65 -2.62 -41.17
N PHE A 178 -11.43 -1.58 -40.37
CA PHE A 178 -10.07 -1.12 -40.07
C PHE A 178 -9.23 -2.21 -39.38
N VAL A 179 -9.82 -2.92 -38.41
CA VAL A 179 -9.15 -4.03 -37.73
C VAL A 179 -8.88 -5.19 -38.69
N GLU A 180 -9.82 -5.55 -39.57
CA GLU A 180 -9.65 -6.58 -40.60
C GLU A 180 -8.52 -6.23 -41.58
N GLU A 181 -8.50 -5.00 -42.08
CA GLU A 181 -7.43 -4.47 -42.95
C GLU A 181 -6.06 -4.52 -42.25
N ARG A 182 -6.01 -4.19 -40.95
CA ARG A 182 -4.76 -4.21 -40.17
C ARG A 182 -4.31 -5.61 -39.80
N LEU A 183 -5.23 -6.52 -39.48
CA LEU A 183 -4.93 -7.94 -39.27
C LEU A 183 -4.37 -8.58 -40.54
N ALA A 184 -4.84 -8.16 -41.72
CA ALA A 184 -4.31 -8.63 -43.00
C ALA A 184 -2.92 -8.06 -43.33
N ALA A 185 -2.60 -6.86 -42.83
CA ALA A 185 -1.40 -6.10 -43.22
C ALA A 185 -0.25 -6.14 -42.20
N ALA A 186 -0.48 -6.49 -40.93
CA ALA A 186 0.48 -6.29 -39.84
C ALA A 186 0.66 -7.54 -38.94
N ALA A 187 1.73 -7.54 -38.15
CA ALA A 187 1.95 -8.53 -37.11
C ALA A 187 0.92 -8.37 -35.97
N LEU A 188 0.53 -9.49 -35.36
CA LEU A 188 -0.50 -9.58 -34.32
C LEU A 188 -0.36 -8.57 -33.16
N ARG A 189 0.89 -8.25 -32.78
CA ARG A 189 1.22 -7.32 -31.67
C ARG A 189 0.78 -5.89 -31.96
N ASP A 190 0.74 -5.49 -33.22
CA ASP A 190 0.38 -4.14 -33.62
C ASP A 190 -1.14 -3.92 -33.61
N VAL A 191 -1.93 -5.00 -33.67
CA VAL A 191 -3.40 -4.95 -33.81
C VAL A 191 -4.13 -5.18 -32.48
N GLN A 192 -3.46 -5.76 -31.48
CA GLN A 192 -4.00 -6.01 -30.14
C GLN A 192 -4.65 -4.76 -29.48
N PRO A 193 -4.06 -3.55 -29.55
CA PRO A 193 -4.66 -2.33 -29.04
C PRO A 193 -5.97 -1.91 -29.76
N ALA A 194 -6.13 -2.29 -31.04
CA ALA A 194 -7.31 -1.98 -31.85
C ALA A 194 -8.45 -2.98 -31.66
N LEU A 195 -8.11 -4.25 -31.46
CA LEU A 195 -9.05 -5.30 -31.08
C LEU A 195 -9.72 -5.00 -29.72
N TYR A 196 -8.96 -4.40 -28.80
CA TYR A 196 -9.49 -3.93 -27.51
C TYR A 196 -10.64 -2.92 -27.68
N VAL A 197 -10.43 -1.88 -28.48
CA VAL A 197 -11.42 -0.81 -28.70
C VAL A 197 -12.66 -1.37 -29.37
N LEU A 198 -12.48 -2.25 -30.34
CA LEU A 198 -13.57 -2.88 -31.05
C LEU A 198 -14.41 -3.74 -30.09
N ASN A 199 -13.78 -4.66 -29.35
CA ASN A 199 -14.48 -5.56 -28.44
C ASN A 199 -15.23 -4.83 -27.33
N PHE A 200 -14.64 -3.78 -26.74
CA PHE A 200 -15.31 -2.98 -25.72
C PHE A 200 -16.58 -2.30 -26.29
N ALA A 201 -16.51 -1.81 -27.53
CA ALA A 201 -17.57 -1.01 -28.12
C ALA A 201 -18.71 -1.83 -28.78
N ILE A 202 -18.41 -2.99 -29.35
CA ILE A 202 -19.39 -3.84 -30.06
C ILE A 202 -19.87 -5.04 -29.23
N GLY A 203 -19.20 -5.32 -28.12
CA GLY A 203 -19.41 -6.50 -27.29
C GLY A 203 -18.77 -7.77 -27.87
N PRO A 204 -18.57 -8.82 -27.03
CA PRO A 204 -17.84 -10.03 -27.42
C PRO A 204 -18.55 -10.86 -28.50
N GLU A 205 -19.87 -10.76 -28.61
CA GLU A 205 -20.65 -11.53 -29.59
C GLU A 205 -20.35 -11.13 -31.03
N ARG A 206 -20.60 -9.86 -31.36
CA ARG A 206 -20.36 -9.31 -32.70
C ARG A 206 -18.88 -9.32 -33.06
N PHE A 207 -18.01 -9.24 -32.05
CA PHE A 207 -16.58 -9.38 -32.24
C PHE A 207 -16.21 -10.80 -32.71
N ILE A 208 -16.71 -11.84 -32.03
CA ILE A 208 -16.41 -13.24 -32.36
C ILE A 208 -17.07 -13.68 -33.68
N GLU A 209 -18.23 -13.12 -34.05
CA GLU A 209 -18.83 -13.35 -35.37
C GLU A 209 -17.89 -12.93 -36.53
N ARG A 210 -17.14 -11.84 -36.34
CA ARG A 210 -16.20 -11.33 -37.35
C ARG A 210 -14.83 -12.00 -37.27
N LEU A 211 -14.34 -12.22 -36.05
CA LEU A 211 -13.06 -12.87 -35.78
C LEU A 211 -13.26 -14.10 -34.87
N PRO A 212 -13.61 -15.26 -35.44
CA PRO A 212 -13.92 -16.44 -34.66
C PRO A 212 -12.68 -16.99 -33.97
N ILE A 213 -12.87 -17.49 -32.73
CA ILE A 213 -11.82 -18.21 -32.00
C ILE A 213 -11.69 -19.60 -32.63
N ARG A 214 -10.52 -19.87 -33.21
CA ARG A 214 -10.13 -21.13 -33.83
C ARG A 214 -8.97 -21.68 -33.03
N VAL A 215 -9.17 -22.85 -32.44
CA VAL A 215 -8.12 -23.58 -31.74
C VAL A 215 -7.72 -24.74 -32.65
N THR A 216 -6.55 -24.64 -33.29
CA THR A 216 -6.05 -25.66 -34.20
C THR A 216 -5.03 -26.55 -33.51
N THR A 217 -5.20 -27.86 -33.61
CA THR A 217 -4.23 -28.86 -33.12
C THR A 217 -3.21 -29.28 -34.17
N ASP A 218 -3.39 -28.82 -35.41
CA ASP A 218 -2.62 -29.27 -36.57
C ASP A 218 -1.68 -28.16 -37.06
N GLU A 219 -0.45 -28.52 -37.43
CA GLU A 219 0.56 -27.60 -37.96
C GLU A 219 0.10 -27.02 -39.31
N GLY A 220 -0.30 -25.75 -39.34
CA GLY A 220 -0.67 -25.03 -40.58
C GLY A 220 -2.06 -24.38 -40.60
N GLY A 221 -2.88 -24.59 -39.56
CA GLY A 221 -4.14 -23.85 -39.39
C GLY A 221 -3.93 -22.43 -38.86
N THR A 222 -4.83 -21.48 -39.19
CA THR A 222 -4.84 -20.15 -38.58
C THR A 222 -5.33 -20.23 -37.12
N ASP A 223 -4.41 -20.36 -36.16
CA ASP A 223 -4.71 -20.36 -34.72
C ASP A 223 -5.05 -18.95 -34.23
N THR A 224 -6.24 -18.78 -33.64
CA THR A 224 -6.66 -17.52 -33.01
C THR A 224 -6.91 -17.68 -31.51
N SER A 225 -6.38 -18.74 -30.90
CA SER A 225 -6.46 -19.02 -29.46
C SER A 225 -5.98 -17.87 -28.56
N TRP A 226 -5.01 -17.09 -29.01
CA TRP A 226 -4.49 -15.89 -28.34
C TRP A 226 -5.56 -14.81 -28.07
N LEU A 227 -6.68 -14.83 -28.80
CA LEU A 227 -7.81 -13.91 -28.56
C LEU A 227 -8.40 -14.09 -27.15
N LEU A 228 -8.35 -15.30 -26.58
CA LEU A 228 -8.83 -15.55 -25.22
C LEU A 228 -8.08 -14.70 -24.19
N ALA A 229 -6.76 -14.62 -24.29
CA ALA A 229 -5.95 -13.78 -23.42
C ALA A 229 -6.24 -12.28 -23.63
N ALA A 230 -6.44 -11.86 -24.88
CA ALA A 230 -6.75 -10.48 -25.22
C ALA A 230 -8.14 -10.04 -24.71
N LEU A 231 -9.16 -10.91 -24.77
CA LEU A 231 -10.53 -10.57 -24.37
C LEU A 231 -10.70 -10.38 -22.86
N ARG A 232 -9.86 -11.01 -22.03
CA ARG A 232 -10.02 -11.07 -20.55
C ARG A 232 -10.29 -9.73 -19.88
N HIS A 233 -9.58 -8.68 -20.26
CA HIS A 233 -9.67 -7.37 -19.61
C HIS A 233 -10.65 -6.42 -20.30
N HIS A 234 -11.35 -6.90 -21.32
CA HIS A 234 -11.91 -6.04 -22.37
C HIS A 234 -13.38 -6.37 -22.67
N ILE A 235 -14.02 -7.21 -21.86
CA ILE A 235 -15.42 -7.56 -21.99
C ILE A 235 -16.28 -6.41 -21.45
N GLY A 236 -17.02 -5.76 -22.35
CA GLY A 236 -18.06 -4.76 -22.05
C GLY A 236 -19.36 -5.13 -22.76
N HIS A 237 -20.51 -4.75 -22.18
CA HIS A 237 -21.85 -4.93 -22.77
C HIS A 237 -22.22 -6.38 -23.20
N ALA A 238 -21.66 -7.38 -22.55
CA ALA A 238 -21.86 -8.79 -22.91
C ALA A 238 -23.16 -9.38 -22.36
N ARG A 239 -23.75 -10.34 -23.09
CA ARG A 239 -24.83 -11.19 -22.57
C ARG A 239 -24.25 -12.43 -21.93
N LEU A 240 -24.72 -12.74 -20.73
CA LEU A 240 -24.33 -13.93 -20.00
C LEU A 240 -24.82 -15.20 -20.72
N ALA A 241 -25.95 -15.13 -21.43
CA ALA A 241 -26.46 -16.23 -22.25
C ALA A 241 -25.44 -16.66 -23.33
N PHE A 242 -24.71 -15.70 -23.91
CA PHE A 242 -23.70 -16.00 -24.93
C PHE A 242 -22.50 -16.76 -24.36
N PHE A 243 -22.09 -16.46 -23.12
CA PHE A 243 -21.09 -17.30 -22.44
C PHE A 243 -21.60 -18.74 -22.32
N GLY A 244 -22.88 -18.91 -21.98
CA GLY A 244 -23.53 -20.21 -21.91
C GLY A 244 -23.60 -20.96 -23.24
N SER A 245 -23.87 -20.27 -24.35
CA SER A 245 -24.08 -20.90 -25.66
C SER A 245 -22.79 -21.11 -26.48
N TYR A 246 -21.75 -20.30 -26.24
CA TYR A 246 -20.51 -20.35 -27.03
C TYR A 246 -19.31 -20.81 -26.19
N PHE A 247 -19.02 -20.14 -25.08
CA PHE A 247 -17.81 -20.40 -24.28
C PHE A 247 -17.90 -21.68 -23.43
N LEU A 248 -19.09 -22.03 -22.89
CA LEU A 248 -19.25 -23.29 -22.16
C LEU A 248 -19.04 -24.52 -23.07
N PRO A 249 -19.66 -24.62 -24.27
CA PRO A 249 -19.35 -25.69 -25.21
C PRO A 249 -17.88 -25.72 -25.64
N LEU A 250 -17.26 -24.55 -25.85
CA LEU A 250 -15.82 -24.47 -26.15
C LEU A 250 -14.97 -25.03 -25.00
N ALA A 251 -15.28 -24.70 -23.75
CA ALA A 251 -14.59 -25.24 -22.58
C ALA A 251 -14.76 -26.77 -22.46
N GLN A 252 -15.98 -27.28 -22.72
CA GLN A 252 -16.24 -28.73 -22.73
C GLN A 252 -15.48 -29.45 -23.84
N TRP A 253 -15.41 -28.85 -25.03
CA TRP A 253 -14.63 -29.39 -26.13
C TRP A 253 -13.14 -29.41 -25.82
N LEU A 254 -12.58 -28.31 -25.26
CA LEU A 254 -11.17 -28.24 -24.85
C LEU A 254 -10.84 -29.32 -23.82
N ASP A 255 -11.67 -29.50 -22.79
CA ASP A 255 -11.48 -30.55 -21.78
C ASP A 255 -11.56 -31.97 -22.39
N GLY A 256 -12.45 -32.18 -23.36
CA GLY A 256 -12.55 -33.41 -24.13
C GLY A 256 -11.32 -33.69 -25.02
N GLN A 257 -10.63 -32.65 -25.50
CA GLN A 257 -9.37 -32.80 -26.24
C GLN A 257 -8.18 -33.03 -25.31
N VAL A 258 -8.13 -32.35 -24.17
CA VAL A 258 -7.11 -32.58 -23.13
C VAL A 258 -7.12 -34.03 -22.70
N THR A 259 -8.29 -34.60 -22.40
CA THR A 259 -8.42 -36.00 -21.98
C THR A 259 -7.96 -37.00 -23.05
N LYS A 260 -8.24 -36.73 -24.33
CA LYS A 260 -7.75 -37.54 -25.46
C LYS A 260 -6.23 -37.45 -25.61
N LEU A 261 -5.65 -36.25 -25.58
CA LEU A 261 -4.21 -36.06 -25.72
C LEU A 261 -3.42 -36.63 -24.53
N GLU A 262 -4.00 -36.60 -23.33
CA GLU A 262 -3.44 -37.29 -22.15
C GLU A 262 -3.45 -38.82 -22.34
N ALA A 263 -4.52 -39.38 -22.91
CA ALA A 263 -4.59 -40.80 -23.26
C ALA A 263 -3.57 -41.17 -24.36
N ASP A 264 -3.39 -40.31 -25.35
CA ASP A 264 -2.42 -40.46 -26.45
C ASP A 264 -0.97 -40.15 -26.02
N CYS A 265 -0.72 -39.89 -24.73
CA CYS A 265 0.60 -39.62 -24.16
C CYS A 265 1.30 -38.37 -24.75
N ARG A 266 0.54 -37.32 -25.10
CA ARG A 266 1.04 -36.01 -25.59
C ARG A 266 0.85 -34.90 -24.52
N PRO A 267 1.65 -34.91 -23.43
CA PRO A 267 1.39 -34.06 -22.26
C PRO A 267 1.60 -32.55 -22.50
N ASN A 268 2.48 -32.17 -23.42
CA ASN A 268 2.77 -30.75 -23.68
C ASN A 268 1.60 -30.05 -24.36
N GLU A 269 0.97 -30.72 -25.33
CA GLU A 269 -0.19 -30.18 -26.03
C GLU A 269 -1.43 -30.21 -25.14
N ALA A 270 -1.60 -31.27 -24.34
CA ALA A 270 -2.64 -31.32 -23.31
C ALA A 270 -2.50 -30.15 -22.32
N ARG A 271 -1.26 -29.79 -21.92
CA ARG A 271 -1.01 -28.62 -21.06
C ARG A 271 -1.37 -27.31 -21.75
N ASN A 272 -1.06 -27.15 -23.04
CA ASN A 272 -1.43 -25.94 -23.79
C ASN A 272 -2.95 -25.80 -23.88
N LEU A 273 -3.69 -26.87 -24.19
CA LEU A 273 -5.16 -26.84 -24.22
C LEU A 273 -5.76 -26.63 -22.82
N ARG A 274 -5.13 -27.13 -21.76
CA ARG A 274 -5.54 -26.85 -20.37
C ARG A 274 -5.38 -25.37 -20.01
N ASN A 275 -4.31 -24.71 -20.47
CA ASN A 275 -4.16 -23.26 -20.31
C ASN A 275 -5.26 -22.50 -21.06
N LEU A 276 -5.61 -22.92 -22.28
CA LEU A 276 -6.72 -22.31 -23.03
C LEU A 276 -8.06 -22.52 -22.31
N PHE A 277 -8.28 -23.71 -21.74
CA PHE A 277 -9.45 -24.01 -20.91
C PHE A 277 -9.56 -23.03 -19.72
N GLU A 278 -8.46 -22.82 -18.99
CA GLU A 278 -8.45 -21.85 -17.89
C GLU A 278 -8.71 -20.43 -18.38
N GLN A 279 -8.14 -20.03 -19.52
CA GLN A 279 -8.37 -18.72 -20.13
C GLN A 279 -9.83 -18.49 -20.50
N VAL A 280 -10.55 -19.50 -21.01
CA VAL A 280 -11.99 -19.40 -21.27
C VAL A 280 -12.76 -19.06 -19.99
N TRP A 281 -12.46 -19.74 -18.88
CA TRP A 281 -13.09 -19.45 -17.59
C TRP A 281 -12.66 -18.11 -17.01
N ALA A 282 -11.45 -17.64 -17.31
CA ALA A 282 -10.97 -16.33 -16.90
C ALA A 282 -11.75 -15.16 -17.53
N LEU A 283 -12.49 -15.41 -18.61
CA LEU A 283 -13.41 -14.44 -19.22
C LEU A 283 -14.69 -14.25 -18.41
N LEU A 284 -15.16 -15.28 -17.71
CA LEU A 284 -16.46 -15.31 -17.03
C LEU A 284 -16.70 -14.12 -16.07
N PRO A 285 -15.75 -13.70 -15.21
CA PRO A 285 -15.92 -12.52 -14.36
C PRO A 285 -16.28 -11.25 -15.15
N GLY A 286 -15.70 -11.05 -16.34
CA GLY A 286 -16.00 -9.90 -17.21
C GLY A 286 -17.43 -9.95 -17.74
N PHE A 287 -17.92 -11.14 -18.12
CA PHE A 287 -19.32 -11.34 -18.52
C PHE A 287 -20.28 -11.05 -17.36
N CYS A 288 -19.95 -11.48 -16.14
CA CYS A 288 -20.80 -11.22 -14.97
C CYS A 288 -20.80 -9.76 -14.50
N ALA A 289 -19.68 -9.02 -14.67
CA ALA A 289 -19.62 -7.61 -14.32
C ALA A 289 -20.53 -6.73 -15.21
N CYS A 290 -20.74 -7.13 -16.47
CA CYS A 290 -21.49 -6.36 -17.45
C CYS A 290 -22.83 -7.00 -17.85
N ALA A 291 -23.22 -8.14 -17.28
CA ALA A 291 -24.43 -8.86 -17.65
C ALA A 291 -25.69 -7.98 -17.60
N ARG A 292 -26.48 -8.01 -18.68
CA ARG A 292 -27.80 -7.36 -18.77
C ARG A 292 -28.95 -8.36 -18.63
N ASP A 293 -28.72 -9.59 -19.05
CA ASP A 293 -29.64 -10.72 -19.14
C ASP A 293 -29.44 -11.74 -18.01
N ALA A 294 -28.79 -11.34 -16.92
CA ALA A 294 -28.45 -12.25 -15.81
C ALA A 294 -29.65 -13.03 -15.27
N ALA A 295 -30.84 -12.41 -15.24
CA ALA A 295 -32.07 -13.06 -14.76
C ALA A 295 -32.51 -14.24 -15.63
N GLU A 296 -32.31 -14.15 -16.95
CA GLU A 296 -32.72 -15.15 -17.94
C GLU A 296 -31.64 -16.19 -18.18
N ALA A 297 -30.37 -15.76 -18.20
CA ALA A 297 -29.23 -16.59 -18.52
C ALA A 297 -28.73 -17.45 -17.34
N LEU A 298 -28.80 -16.95 -16.10
CA LEU A 298 -28.25 -17.67 -14.94
C LEU A 298 -28.86 -19.07 -14.75
N PRO A 299 -30.19 -19.29 -14.90
CA PRO A 299 -30.78 -20.62 -14.76
C PRO A 299 -30.18 -21.70 -15.67
N SER A 300 -29.83 -21.35 -16.91
CA SER A 300 -29.27 -22.32 -17.86
C SER A 300 -27.81 -22.67 -17.56
N ILE A 301 -27.04 -21.74 -16.99
CA ILE A 301 -25.62 -21.96 -16.68
C ILE A 301 -25.35 -22.38 -15.23
N ALA A 302 -26.30 -22.20 -14.32
CA ALA A 302 -26.09 -22.37 -12.87
C ALA A 302 -25.58 -23.78 -12.49
N GLN A 303 -26.09 -24.83 -13.15
CA GLN A 303 -25.62 -26.19 -12.91
C GLN A 303 -24.16 -26.38 -13.33
N SER A 304 -23.77 -25.83 -14.48
CA SER A 304 -22.39 -25.86 -14.98
C SER A 304 -21.44 -25.09 -14.06
N LEU A 305 -21.87 -23.93 -13.55
CA LEU A 305 -21.09 -23.16 -12.56
C LEU A 305 -20.93 -23.94 -11.25
N GLY A 306 -21.99 -24.58 -10.75
CA GLY A 306 -21.95 -25.41 -9.55
C GLY A 306 -20.99 -26.59 -9.68
N ARG A 307 -21.03 -27.31 -10.81
CA ARG A 307 -20.10 -28.41 -11.10
C ARG A 307 -18.66 -27.93 -11.19
N ALA A 308 -18.40 -26.84 -11.93
CA ALA A 308 -17.07 -26.26 -12.04
C ALA A 308 -16.51 -25.83 -10.67
N LEU A 309 -17.35 -25.26 -9.81
CA LEU A 309 -16.97 -24.86 -8.46
C LEU A 309 -16.59 -26.06 -7.57
N ALA A 310 -17.33 -27.17 -7.68
CA ALA A 310 -17.10 -28.39 -6.90
C ALA A 310 -15.86 -29.16 -7.39
N GLU A 311 -15.82 -29.48 -8.69
CA GLU A 311 -14.92 -30.48 -9.26
C GLU A 311 -13.59 -29.90 -9.76
N ARG A 312 -13.52 -28.60 -10.08
CA ARG A 312 -12.39 -28.02 -10.81
C ARG A 312 -11.68 -26.92 -10.02
N PRO A 313 -10.55 -27.22 -9.33
CA PRO A 313 -9.85 -26.25 -8.50
C PRO A 313 -9.18 -25.11 -9.28
N GLU A 314 -8.75 -25.37 -10.53
CA GLU A 314 -8.07 -24.41 -11.42
C GLU A 314 -8.97 -23.21 -11.79
N VAL A 315 -10.28 -23.46 -11.98
CA VAL A 315 -11.24 -22.43 -12.41
C VAL A 315 -12.05 -21.83 -11.26
N ARG A 316 -11.98 -22.44 -10.07
CA ARG A 316 -12.79 -22.07 -8.90
C ARG A 316 -12.69 -20.58 -8.57
N GLY A 317 -11.50 -20.00 -8.61
CA GLY A 317 -11.28 -18.58 -8.35
C GLY A 317 -12.06 -17.66 -9.31
N HIS A 318 -12.11 -18.03 -10.59
CA HIS A 318 -12.86 -17.30 -11.61
C HIS A 318 -14.37 -17.39 -11.38
N VAL A 319 -14.89 -18.56 -11.02
CA VAL A 319 -16.33 -18.75 -10.71
C VAL A 319 -16.75 -17.98 -9.46
N LEU A 320 -15.93 -17.97 -8.40
CA LEU A 320 -16.21 -17.21 -7.17
C LEU A 320 -16.25 -15.69 -7.43
N SER A 321 -15.28 -15.18 -8.20
CA SER A 321 -15.24 -13.79 -8.62
C SER A 321 -16.47 -13.42 -9.47
N ALA A 322 -16.83 -14.29 -10.42
CA ALA A 322 -18.00 -14.11 -11.28
C ALA A 322 -19.32 -14.02 -10.48
N LEU A 323 -19.57 -14.94 -9.55
CA LEU A 323 -20.76 -14.91 -8.68
C LEU A 323 -20.81 -13.65 -7.82
N SER A 324 -19.67 -13.24 -7.27
CA SER A 324 -19.58 -12.04 -6.43
C SER A 324 -19.83 -10.77 -7.24
N LEU A 325 -19.22 -10.64 -8.42
CA LEU A 325 -19.40 -9.50 -9.33
C LEU A 325 -20.85 -9.39 -9.83
N LEU A 326 -21.51 -10.52 -10.11
CA LEU A 326 -22.91 -10.53 -10.53
C LEU A 326 -23.81 -9.85 -9.47
N VAL A 327 -23.60 -10.15 -8.19
CA VAL A 327 -24.35 -9.54 -7.09
C VAL A 327 -23.92 -8.09 -6.86
N LEU A 328 -22.62 -7.82 -6.78
CA LEU A 328 -22.10 -6.48 -6.46
C LEU A 328 -22.50 -5.45 -7.52
N THR A 329 -22.42 -5.80 -8.80
CA THR A 329 -22.79 -4.90 -9.90
C THR A 329 -24.31 -4.67 -9.94
N ALA A 330 -25.13 -5.70 -9.74
CA ALA A 330 -26.57 -5.55 -9.66
C ALA A 330 -27.01 -4.71 -8.45
N ARG A 331 -26.36 -4.86 -7.28
CA ARG A 331 -26.57 -4.00 -6.11
C ARG A 331 -26.16 -2.56 -6.38
N SER A 332 -25.00 -2.32 -6.99
CA SER A 332 -24.53 -0.98 -7.35
C SER A 332 -25.50 -0.29 -8.31
N ARG A 333 -26.05 -0.99 -9.29
CA ARG A 333 -27.08 -0.45 -10.22
C ARG A 333 -28.39 -0.10 -9.51
N LYS A 334 -28.73 -0.81 -8.43
CA LYS A 334 -29.86 -0.50 -7.55
C LYS A 334 -29.53 0.63 -6.53
N GLY A 335 -28.28 1.12 -6.49
CA GLY A 335 -27.84 2.11 -5.50
C GLY A 335 -27.65 1.55 -4.08
N LEU A 336 -27.57 0.23 -3.93
CA LEU A 336 -27.36 -0.44 -2.64
C LEU A 336 -25.86 -0.52 -2.30
N PRO A 337 -25.47 -0.33 -1.03
CA PRO A 337 -24.08 -0.53 -0.61
C PRO A 337 -23.64 -1.99 -0.73
N ALA A 338 -22.33 -2.20 -0.78
CA ALA A 338 -21.73 -3.54 -0.74
C ALA A 338 -22.11 -4.25 0.58
N PRO A 339 -22.34 -5.56 0.56
CA PRO A 339 -22.76 -6.30 1.74
C PRO A 339 -21.68 -6.25 2.83
N GLY A 340 -22.09 -5.97 4.06
CA GLY A 340 -21.18 -5.78 5.20
C GLY A 340 -20.49 -4.42 5.25
N THR A 341 -20.90 -3.44 4.45
CA THR A 341 -20.45 -2.05 4.61
C THR A 341 -21.55 -1.24 5.31
N THR A 342 -21.21 -0.58 6.41
CA THR A 342 -22.11 0.40 7.03
C THR A 342 -22.16 1.65 6.13
N PRO A 343 -23.35 2.18 5.81
CA PRO A 343 -23.44 3.43 5.07
C PRO A 343 -22.84 4.55 5.93
N ALA A 344 -21.75 5.15 5.47
CA ALA A 344 -21.20 6.32 6.12
C ALA A 344 -22.24 7.46 6.08
N PRO A 345 -22.58 8.09 7.24
CA PRO A 345 -23.50 9.22 7.25
C PRO A 345 -22.88 10.38 6.46
N GLY A 346 -23.50 10.75 5.33
CA GLY A 346 -23.15 11.95 4.58
C GLY A 346 -22.43 11.77 3.24
N THR A 347 -22.11 10.56 2.78
CA THR A 347 -21.57 10.35 1.42
C THR A 347 -22.60 9.73 0.47
N ALA A 348 -23.70 10.45 0.26
CA ALA A 348 -24.47 10.31 -0.98
C ALA A 348 -23.68 11.00 -2.11
N ARG A 349 -22.54 10.43 -2.51
CA ARG A 349 -21.92 10.79 -3.79
C ARG A 349 -22.72 10.05 -4.86
N GLY A 350 -23.48 10.82 -5.63
CA GLY A 350 -24.45 10.33 -6.59
C GLY A 350 -23.91 9.26 -7.54
N PRO A 351 -24.77 8.35 -8.01
CA PRO A 351 -24.42 7.41 -9.06
C PRO A 351 -24.03 8.22 -10.30
N THR A 352 -22.81 8.05 -10.77
CA THR A 352 -22.50 8.38 -12.17
C THR A 352 -23.45 7.53 -13.01
N GLU A 353 -24.29 8.23 -13.77
CA GLU A 353 -25.33 7.77 -14.69
C GLU A 353 -25.09 6.38 -15.31
N LEU A 354 -25.52 5.32 -14.62
CA LEU A 354 -25.97 4.09 -15.26
C LEU A 354 -27.35 3.81 -14.66
N ALA A 355 -28.36 3.86 -15.53
CA ALA A 355 -29.77 3.78 -15.20
C ALA A 355 -30.12 2.70 -14.16
N LEU A 356 -30.99 3.05 -13.21
CA LEU A 356 -31.80 2.11 -12.46
C LEU A 356 -32.60 1.27 -13.47
N THR A 357 -32.19 0.03 -13.74
CA THR A 357 -32.95 -0.86 -14.63
C THR A 357 -33.77 -1.87 -13.80
N PRO A 358 -35.03 -2.16 -14.19
CA PRO A 358 -35.83 -3.24 -13.60
C PRO A 358 -35.11 -4.61 -13.70
N ASP A 359 -34.22 -4.76 -14.68
CA ASP A 359 -33.40 -5.95 -14.91
C ASP A 359 -32.47 -6.29 -13.73
N ALA A 360 -31.96 -5.28 -13.01
CA ALA A 360 -31.05 -5.50 -11.89
C ALA A 360 -31.76 -6.15 -10.69
N GLU A 361 -33.03 -5.79 -10.45
CA GLU A 361 -33.84 -6.40 -9.40
C GLU A 361 -34.21 -7.84 -9.74
N ALA A 362 -34.60 -8.10 -10.99
CA ALA A 362 -34.85 -9.45 -11.47
C ALA A 362 -33.59 -10.32 -11.36
N ALA A 363 -32.41 -9.79 -11.70
CA ALA A 363 -31.14 -10.50 -11.57
C ALA A 363 -30.83 -10.87 -10.10
N LEU A 364 -30.98 -9.93 -9.16
CA LEU A 364 -30.77 -10.19 -7.74
C LEU A 364 -31.75 -11.25 -7.21
N ALA A 365 -33.02 -11.17 -7.60
CA ALA A 365 -34.03 -12.15 -7.22
C ALA A 365 -33.69 -13.55 -7.76
N THR A 366 -33.24 -13.66 -9.01
CA THR A 366 -32.82 -14.93 -9.60
C THR A 366 -31.61 -15.49 -8.87
N VAL A 367 -30.55 -14.69 -8.62
CA VAL A 367 -29.38 -15.16 -7.85
C VAL A 367 -29.79 -15.61 -6.44
N GLY A 368 -30.67 -14.86 -5.78
CA GLY A 368 -31.20 -15.20 -4.46
C GLY A 368 -31.90 -16.56 -4.42
N ARG A 369 -32.68 -16.90 -5.45
CA ARG A 369 -33.32 -18.22 -5.57
C ARG A 369 -32.32 -19.38 -5.67
N PHE A 370 -31.16 -19.14 -6.28
CA PHE A 370 -30.07 -20.11 -6.35
C PHE A 370 -29.19 -20.16 -5.09
N GLY A 371 -29.41 -19.26 -4.13
CA GLY A 371 -28.70 -19.27 -2.84
C GLY A 371 -28.78 -20.61 -2.11
N LYS A 372 -29.95 -21.30 -2.18
CA LYS A 372 -30.15 -22.64 -1.61
C LYS A 372 -29.24 -23.72 -2.21
N ASN A 373 -28.74 -23.52 -3.43
CA ASN A 373 -27.86 -24.46 -4.13
C ASN A 373 -26.39 -24.06 -3.96
N PHE A 374 -26.06 -22.77 -4.12
CA PHE A 374 -24.68 -22.30 -4.07
C PHE A 374 -24.12 -22.19 -2.64
N LEU A 375 -24.90 -21.74 -1.66
CA LEU A 375 -24.41 -21.54 -0.29
C LEU A 375 -23.93 -22.85 0.37
N PRO A 376 -24.69 -23.97 0.33
CA PRO A 376 -24.20 -25.24 0.89
C PRO A 376 -22.88 -25.69 0.26
N LEU A 377 -22.75 -25.55 -1.07
CA LEU A 377 -21.53 -25.89 -1.79
C LEU A 377 -20.35 -24.99 -1.37
N LEU A 378 -20.58 -23.68 -1.21
CA LEU A 378 -19.57 -22.74 -0.73
C LEU A 378 -19.15 -23.04 0.72
N PHE A 379 -20.09 -23.44 1.58
CA PHE A 379 -19.79 -23.83 2.96
C PHE A 379 -18.92 -25.09 3.00
N GLU A 380 -19.26 -26.12 2.22
CA GLU A 380 -18.47 -27.35 2.12
C GLU A 380 -17.06 -27.08 1.59
N LEU A 381 -16.94 -26.26 0.53
CA LEU A 381 -15.64 -25.88 -0.02
C LEU A 381 -14.80 -25.07 0.97
N HIS A 382 -15.41 -24.19 1.76
CA HIS A 382 -14.71 -23.43 2.79
C HIS A 382 -14.07 -24.32 3.86
N LEU A 383 -14.77 -25.40 4.24
CA LEU A 383 -14.26 -26.35 5.23
C LEU A 383 -13.14 -27.23 4.66
N ARG A 384 -13.14 -27.51 3.36
CA ARG A 384 -12.11 -28.33 2.69
C ARG A 384 -10.85 -27.54 2.29
N GLU A 385 -10.99 -26.27 1.91
CA GLU A 385 -9.88 -25.50 1.34
C GLU A 385 -8.94 -24.90 2.43
N PRO A 386 -7.65 -24.71 2.10
CA PRO A 386 -6.68 -24.13 3.01
C PRO A 386 -6.97 -22.65 3.30
N PRO A 387 -6.48 -22.12 4.43
CA PRO A 387 -6.79 -20.77 4.90
C PRO A 387 -6.43 -19.65 3.91
N ALA A 388 -5.47 -19.86 3.00
CA ALA A 388 -5.10 -18.89 1.98
C ALA A 388 -6.21 -18.60 0.95
N LYS A 389 -7.06 -19.59 0.64
CA LYS A 389 -8.14 -19.47 -0.35
C LYS A 389 -9.50 -19.14 0.28
N ARG A 390 -9.61 -19.24 1.60
CA ARG A 390 -10.82 -18.96 2.38
C ARG A 390 -11.37 -17.53 2.22
N PRO A 391 -10.57 -16.44 2.08
CA PRO A 391 -11.12 -15.09 1.94
C PRO A 391 -12.01 -14.89 0.71
N ALA A 392 -11.62 -15.42 -0.45
CA ALA A 392 -12.44 -15.34 -1.67
C ALA A 392 -13.76 -16.12 -1.53
N LEU A 393 -13.73 -17.26 -0.83
CA LEU A 393 -14.93 -18.02 -0.48
C LEU A 393 -15.83 -17.26 0.49
N GLN A 394 -15.27 -16.63 1.52
CA GLN A 394 -16.03 -15.81 2.49
C GLN A 394 -16.69 -14.61 1.81
N GLU A 395 -16.02 -13.99 0.84
CA GLU A 395 -16.59 -12.90 0.05
C GLU A 395 -17.77 -13.38 -0.83
N ALA A 396 -17.60 -14.52 -1.52
CA ALA A 396 -18.68 -15.14 -2.29
C ALA A 396 -19.87 -15.54 -1.40
N VAL A 397 -19.61 -16.10 -0.21
CA VAL A 397 -20.65 -16.41 0.78
C VAL A 397 -21.39 -15.15 1.19
N ARG A 398 -20.67 -14.08 1.55
CA ARG A 398 -21.26 -12.81 1.99
C ARG A 398 -22.14 -12.19 0.92
N THR A 399 -21.66 -12.18 -0.33
CA THR A 399 -22.38 -11.60 -1.47
C THR A 399 -23.64 -12.39 -1.79
N VAL A 400 -23.55 -13.71 -1.93
CA VAL A 400 -24.71 -14.58 -2.20
C VAL A 400 -25.71 -14.57 -1.04
N ALA A 401 -25.24 -14.58 0.22
CA ALA A 401 -26.13 -14.49 1.39
C ALA A 401 -26.96 -13.19 1.39
N SER A 402 -26.38 -12.07 0.94
CA SER A 402 -27.07 -10.76 0.93
C SER A 402 -28.25 -10.63 -0.02
N VAL A 403 -28.44 -11.60 -0.91
CA VAL A 403 -29.56 -11.66 -1.87
C VAL A 403 -30.44 -12.89 -1.65
N THR A 404 -30.04 -13.80 -0.77
CA THR A 404 -30.78 -15.03 -0.48
C THR A 404 -31.99 -14.70 0.40
N PRO A 405 -33.19 -15.28 0.15
CA PRO A 405 -34.35 -15.04 1.00
C PRO A 405 -34.10 -15.41 2.47
N ASP A 406 -34.57 -14.55 3.39
CA ASP A 406 -34.34 -14.68 4.84
C ASP A 406 -34.76 -16.03 5.42
N ALA A 407 -35.85 -16.63 4.92
CA ALA A 407 -36.32 -17.94 5.37
C ALA A 407 -35.28 -19.04 5.07
N THR A 408 -34.80 -19.10 3.83
CA THR A 408 -33.76 -20.05 3.40
C THR A 408 -32.43 -19.79 4.10
N LEU A 409 -32.05 -18.52 4.21
CA LEU A 409 -30.81 -18.15 4.89
C LEU A 409 -30.86 -18.51 6.39
N GLY A 410 -32.01 -18.35 7.03
CA GLY A 410 -32.24 -18.73 8.42
C GLY A 410 -32.12 -20.26 8.65
N GLU A 411 -32.64 -21.08 7.74
CA GLU A 411 -32.47 -22.54 7.81
C GLU A 411 -31.00 -22.96 7.65
N LEU A 412 -30.30 -22.38 6.67
CA LEU A 412 -28.88 -22.62 6.44
C LEU A 412 -28.03 -22.17 7.63
N PHE A 413 -28.32 -20.99 8.20
CA PHE A 413 -27.69 -20.48 9.41
C PHE A 413 -27.88 -21.44 10.59
N LYS A 414 -29.10 -21.92 10.84
CA LYS A 414 -29.39 -22.91 11.90
C LYS A 414 -28.62 -24.22 11.67
N ALA A 415 -28.40 -24.62 10.42
CA ALA A 415 -27.56 -25.78 10.11
C ALA A 415 -26.08 -25.54 10.46
N LEU A 416 -25.53 -24.36 10.14
CA LEU A 416 -24.16 -23.99 10.55
C LEU A 416 -24.01 -23.92 12.07
N MET A 417 -25.02 -23.35 12.76
CA MET A 417 -25.04 -23.27 14.23
C MET A 417 -25.07 -24.65 14.89
N ARG A 418 -25.85 -25.59 14.36
CA ARG A 418 -25.86 -26.98 14.85
C ARG A 418 -24.47 -27.61 14.73
N LYS A 419 -23.82 -27.48 13.57
CA LYS A 419 -22.44 -27.97 13.38
C LYS A 419 -21.41 -27.27 14.27
N LEU A 420 -21.59 -25.98 14.58
CA LEU A 420 -20.71 -25.25 15.49
C LEU A 420 -20.82 -25.78 16.94
N LEU A 421 -22.04 -26.11 17.35
CA LEU A 421 -22.38 -26.52 18.72
C LEU A 421 -22.40 -28.04 18.92
N GLU A 422 -22.11 -28.81 17.88
CA GLU A 422 -21.97 -30.27 17.99
C GLU A 422 -20.88 -30.58 19.02
N PRO A 423 -21.17 -31.47 19.99
CA PRO A 423 -20.24 -31.74 21.08
C PRO A 423 -18.95 -32.32 20.51
N SER A 424 -17.82 -31.65 20.78
CA SER A 424 -16.48 -32.08 20.35
C SER A 424 -16.11 -33.51 20.82
N ALA A 425 -16.86 -34.07 21.77
CA ALA A 425 -16.70 -35.44 22.27
C ALA A 425 -17.33 -36.52 21.37
N ALA A 426 -18.18 -36.15 20.42
CA ALA A 426 -18.82 -37.09 19.48
C ALA A 426 -17.99 -37.31 18.19
N ALA A 427 -16.91 -36.57 17.99
CA ALA A 427 -16.02 -36.74 16.87
C ALA A 427 -14.87 -37.68 17.27
N GLU A 428 -14.72 -38.81 16.57
CA GLU A 428 -13.54 -39.68 16.61
C GLU A 428 -12.24 -38.96 16.13
N ALA A 429 -12.32 -37.68 15.81
CA ALA A 429 -11.24 -36.86 15.30
C ALA A 429 -10.33 -36.31 16.44
N PRO A 430 -9.02 -36.12 16.17
CA PRO A 430 -8.11 -35.53 17.14
C PRO A 430 -8.57 -34.12 17.54
N ALA A 431 -8.40 -33.77 18.82
CA ALA A 431 -8.89 -32.51 19.40
C ALA A 431 -8.47 -31.24 18.64
N ALA A 432 -7.29 -31.27 17.98
CA ALA A 432 -6.79 -30.16 17.17
C ALA A 432 -7.62 -29.93 15.88
N GLU A 433 -8.09 -30.99 15.22
CA GLU A 433 -8.91 -30.90 14.02
C GLU A 433 -10.32 -30.40 14.33
N ALA A 434 -10.89 -30.85 15.46
CA ALA A 434 -12.18 -30.36 15.94
C ALA A 434 -12.14 -28.84 16.23
N LEU A 435 -11.06 -28.36 16.85
CA LEU A 435 -10.87 -26.94 17.15
C LEU A 435 -10.68 -26.09 15.89
N GLU A 436 -9.94 -26.59 14.89
CA GLU A 436 -9.80 -25.91 13.60
C GLU A 436 -11.11 -25.88 12.79
N ALA A 437 -11.92 -26.94 12.87
CA ALA A 437 -13.27 -26.96 12.30
C ALA A 437 -14.18 -25.90 12.96
N GLN A 438 -14.11 -25.76 14.29
CA GLN A 438 -14.86 -24.75 15.03
C GLN A 438 -14.45 -23.32 14.63
N ARG A 439 -13.15 -23.05 14.51
CA ARG A 439 -12.62 -21.75 14.03
C ARG A 439 -13.05 -21.45 12.60
N SER A 440 -13.05 -22.45 11.72
CA SER A 440 -13.49 -22.33 10.33
C SER A 440 -15.00 -22.06 10.23
N MET A 441 -15.79 -22.65 11.12
CA MET A 441 -17.23 -22.40 11.21
C MET A 441 -17.54 -20.96 11.64
N LEU A 442 -16.78 -20.42 12.61
CA LEU A 442 -16.92 -19.01 13.03
C LEU A 442 -16.60 -18.03 11.88
N ASP A 443 -15.63 -18.36 11.04
CA ASP A 443 -15.31 -17.59 9.84
C ASP A 443 -16.46 -17.57 8.81
N LEU A 444 -17.16 -18.70 8.63
CA LEU A 444 -18.37 -18.77 7.80
C LEU A 444 -19.52 -17.96 8.40
N LEU A 445 -19.76 -18.10 9.71
CA LEU A 445 -20.81 -17.36 10.40
C LEU A 445 -20.58 -15.85 10.34
N LEU A 446 -19.31 -15.40 10.43
CA LEU A 446 -18.95 -14.00 10.21
C LEU A 446 -19.19 -13.54 8.76
N ALA A 447 -19.01 -14.41 7.77
CA ALA A 447 -19.31 -14.09 6.38
C ALA A 447 -20.82 -13.90 6.15
N VAL A 448 -21.66 -14.70 6.80
CA VAL A 448 -23.12 -14.63 6.73
C VAL A 448 -23.71 -13.51 7.60
N ALA A 449 -23.03 -13.13 8.68
CA ALA A 449 -23.48 -12.18 9.69
C ALA A 449 -24.15 -10.88 9.18
N PRO A 450 -23.67 -10.21 8.11
CA PRO A 450 -24.31 -8.98 7.62
C PRO A 450 -25.76 -9.13 7.15
N SER A 451 -26.16 -10.35 6.77
CA SER A 451 -27.47 -10.62 6.15
C SER A 451 -28.43 -11.33 7.11
N LEU A 452 -28.05 -11.47 8.39
CA LEU A 452 -28.88 -12.14 9.39
C LEU A 452 -29.96 -11.22 9.96
N SER A 453 -31.11 -11.79 10.30
CA SER A 453 -32.13 -11.10 11.10
C SER A 453 -31.67 -10.93 12.56
N LEU A 454 -32.25 -9.95 13.27
CA LEU A 454 -31.92 -9.67 14.67
C LEU A 454 -32.06 -10.90 15.60
N SER A 455 -33.03 -11.77 15.33
CA SER A 455 -33.22 -13.03 16.07
C SER A 455 -32.06 -14.01 15.90
N HIS A 456 -31.53 -14.16 14.68
CA HIS A 456 -30.38 -15.01 14.40
C HIS A 456 -29.07 -14.39 14.92
N VAL A 457 -28.95 -13.06 14.89
CA VAL A 457 -27.83 -12.32 15.52
C VAL A 457 -27.77 -12.62 17.02
N ALA A 458 -28.91 -12.54 17.72
CA ALA A 458 -28.99 -12.87 19.15
C ALA A 458 -28.59 -14.33 19.45
N MET A 459 -28.98 -15.27 18.57
CA MET A 459 -28.60 -16.67 18.68
C MET A 459 -27.08 -16.86 18.52
N LEU A 460 -26.47 -16.18 17.55
CA LEU A 460 -25.03 -16.25 17.32
C LEU A 460 -24.24 -15.63 18.48
N HIS A 461 -24.68 -14.49 19.01
CA HIS A 461 -24.07 -13.87 20.19
C HIS A 461 -24.02 -14.85 21.38
N ARG A 462 -25.15 -15.48 21.72
CA ARG A 462 -25.22 -16.47 22.83
C ARG A 462 -24.30 -17.68 22.62
N ALA A 463 -24.14 -18.14 21.38
CA ALA A 463 -23.25 -19.26 21.08
C ALA A 463 -21.77 -18.90 21.17
N VAL A 464 -21.41 -17.65 20.86
CA VAL A 464 -20.02 -17.18 20.87
C VAL A 464 -19.54 -16.80 22.27
N GLN A 465 -20.44 -16.38 23.17
CA GLN A 465 -20.11 -16.00 24.55
C GLN A 465 -19.22 -17.01 25.29
N PRO A 466 -19.52 -18.32 25.36
CA PRO A 466 -18.63 -19.29 26.02
C PRO A 466 -17.26 -19.44 25.32
N MET A 467 -17.19 -19.23 24.00
CA MET A 467 -15.93 -19.31 23.24
C MET A 467 -14.98 -18.15 23.55
N MET A 468 -15.49 -17.04 24.10
CA MET A 468 -14.66 -15.94 24.59
C MET A 468 -13.91 -16.29 25.88
N LEU A 469 -14.38 -17.29 26.61
CA LEU A 469 -13.77 -17.82 27.84
C LEU A 469 -12.85 -19.02 27.58
N ALA A 470 -12.71 -19.45 26.33
CA ALA A 470 -11.91 -20.62 25.98
C ALA A 470 -10.42 -20.41 26.26
N SER A 471 -9.69 -21.47 26.59
CA SER A 471 -8.23 -21.44 26.81
C SER A 471 -7.42 -21.31 25.51
N ASP A 472 -8.06 -21.44 24.34
CA ASP A 472 -7.41 -21.25 23.04
C ASP A 472 -7.45 -19.78 22.57
N VAL A 473 -6.26 -19.20 22.39
CA VAL A 473 -6.06 -17.84 21.87
C VAL A 473 -6.71 -17.62 20.50
N LEU A 474 -6.64 -18.60 19.60
CA LEU A 474 -7.16 -18.46 18.24
C LEU A 474 -8.69 -18.47 18.23
N LEU A 475 -9.30 -19.35 19.02
CA LEU A 475 -10.75 -19.39 19.22
C LEU A 475 -11.26 -18.08 19.85
N GLN A 476 -10.62 -17.58 20.92
CA GLN A 476 -10.96 -16.27 21.52
C GLN A 476 -10.89 -15.14 20.48
N LYS A 477 -9.81 -15.07 19.69
CA LYS A 477 -9.64 -14.07 18.62
C LYS A 477 -10.79 -14.10 17.62
N LYS A 478 -11.24 -15.29 17.22
CA LYS A 478 -12.38 -15.47 16.30
C LYS A 478 -13.68 -15.03 16.96
N ALA A 479 -13.92 -15.44 18.21
CA ALA A 479 -15.09 -15.06 18.98
C ALA A 479 -15.26 -13.53 19.08
N TYR A 480 -14.21 -12.81 19.49
CA TYR A 480 -14.21 -11.34 19.53
C TYR A 480 -14.43 -10.72 18.14
N LYS A 481 -13.87 -11.31 17.09
CA LYS A 481 -14.07 -10.85 15.71
C LYS A 481 -15.53 -11.02 15.26
N VAL A 482 -16.17 -12.13 15.62
CA VAL A 482 -17.60 -12.37 15.34
C VAL A 482 -18.45 -11.35 16.09
N LEU A 483 -18.26 -11.20 17.40
CA LEU A 483 -19.05 -10.27 18.22
C LEU A 483 -18.91 -8.82 17.75
N GLY A 484 -17.68 -8.38 17.46
CA GLY A 484 -17.42 -7.05 16.91
C GLY A 484 -18.10 -6.84 15.55
N GLY A 485 -18.01 -7.85 14.66
CA GLY A 485 -18.70 -7.82 13.37
C GLY A 485 -20.23 -7.73 13.52
N LEU A 486 -20.83 -8.46 14.46
CA LEU A 486 -22.28 -8.36 14.71
C LEU A 486 -22.69 -6.95 15.14
N CYS A 487 -21.91 -6.31 16.00
CA CYS A 487 -22.18 -4.94 16.45
C CYS A 487 -21.99 -3.93 15.31
N GLU A 488 -20.99 -4.12 14.46
CA GLU A 488 -20.73 -3.28 13.29
C GLU A 488 -21.86 -3.39 12.24
N TYR A 489 -22.31 -4.60 11.93
CA TYR A 489 -23.35 -4.81 10.92
C TYR A 489 -24.76 -4.49 11.44
N HIS A 490 -25.01 -4.66 12.73
CA HIS A 490 -26.34 -4.53 13.34
C HIS A 490 -26.32 -3.54 14.51
N ALA A 491 -26.13 -2.24 14.22
CA ALA A 491 -26.08 -1.21 15.26
C ALA A 491 -27.34 -1.13 16.15
N ALA A 492 -28.51 -1.45 15.58
CA ALA A 492 -29.76 -1.55 16.33
C ALA A 492 -29.71 -2.67 17.38
N TYR A 493 -29.08 -3.81 17.05
CA TYR A 493 -28.86 -4.90 18.01
C TYR A 493 -27.93 -4.46 19.13
N ALA A 494 -26.78 -3.83 18.79
CA ALA A 494 -25.82 -3.37 19.78
C ALA A 494 -26.41 -2.37 20.79
N THR A 495 -27.35 -1.52 20.33
CA THR A 495 -28.03 -0.56 21.19
C THR A 495 -29.09 -1.24 22.08
N ALA A 496 -29.88 -2.17 21.53
CA ALA A 496 -30.95 -2.84 22.27
C ALA A 496 -30.41 -3.83 23.33
N GLU A 497 -29.35 -4.57 23.01
CA GLU A 497 -28.77 -5.62 23.86
C GLU A 497 -27.48 -5.16 24.57
N LEU A 498 -27.30 -3.85 24.76
CA LEU A 498 -26.12 -3.28 25.42
C LEU A 498 -25.87 -3.89 26.82
N PRO A 499 -26.87 -4.10 27.69
CA PRO A 499 -26.64 -4.71 29.00
C PRO A 499 -26.05 -6.12 28.89
N ALA A 500 -26.58 -6.95 27.99
CA ALA A 500 -26.08 -8.31 27.76
C ALA A 500 -24.67 -8.31 27.17
N LEU A 501 -24.39 -7.42 26.22
CA LEU A 501 -23.06 -7.25 25.64
C LEU A 501 -22.03 -6.82 26.70
N LYS A 502 -22.39 -5.88 27.57
CA LYS A 502 -21.54 -5.42 28.66
C LYS A 502 -21.21 -6.56 29.61
N THR A 503 -22.22 -7.30 30.08
CA THR A 503 -22.01 -8.46 30.96
C THR A 503 -21.09 -9.51 30.32
N ALA A 504 -21.33 -9.88 29.06
CA ALA A 504 -20.49 -10.86 28.37
C ALA A 504 -19.03 -10.37 28.20
N LEU A 505 -18.82 -9.08 27.93
CA LEU A 505 -17.48 -8.49 27.81
C LEU A 505 -16.76 -8.40 29.16
N ASP A 506 -17.47 -8.06 30.23
CA ASP A 506 -16.93 -7.98 31.59
C ASP A 506 -16.56 -9.37 32.12
N GLU A 507 -17.41 -10.37 31.92
CA GLU A 507 -17.14 -11.79 32.26
C GLU A 507 -15.92 -12.35 31.51
N ALA A 508 -15.73 -11.95 30.25
CA ALA A 508 -14.62 -12.42 29.42
C ALA A 508 -13.29 -11.67 29.67
N LEU A 509 -13.30 -10.54 30.39
CA LEU A 509 -12.10 -9.77 30.69
C LEU A 509 -11.03 -10.57 31.47
N PRO A 510 -11.34 -11.22 32.61
CA PRO A 510 -10.33 -11.96 33.39
C PRO A 510 -9.76 -13.16 32.63
N ALA A 511 -10.52 -13.76 31.72
CA ALA A 511 -10.09 -14.89 30.89
C ALA A 511 -9.38 -14.46 29.59
N CYS A 512 -9.22 -13.15 29.33
CA CYS A 512 -8.67 -12.67 28.06
C CYS A 512 -7.16 -12.91 27.95
N LEU A 513 -6.78 -13.80 27.05
CA LEU A 513 -5.37 -14.17 26.83
C LEU A 513 -4.60 -13.01 26.18
N PRO A 514 -3.30 -12.81 26.48
CA PRO A 514 -2.50 -11.70 25.92
C PRO A 514 -2.53 -11.62 24.40
N GLY A 515 -2.53 -12.78 23.73
CA GLY A 515 -2.64 -12.87 22.28
C GLY A 515 -3.99 -12.39 21.72
N ALA A 516 -5.08 -12.49 22.50
CA ALA A 516 -6.44 -12.13 22.08
C ALA A 516 -6.82 -10.67 22.37
N LYS A 517 -6.11 -9.99 23.30
CA LYS A 517 -6.37 -8.58 23.69
C LYS A 517 -6.53 -7.63 22.50
N GLY A 518 -5.69 -7.74 21.46
CA GLY A 518 -5.83 -6.90 20.27
C GLY A 518 -7.15 -7.07 19.51
N LYS A 519 -7.70 -8.30 19.46
CA LYS A 519 -9.03 -8.55 18.87
C LYS A 519 -10.17 -8.14 19.79
N ARG A 520 -9.98 -8.24 21.11
CA ARG A 520 -10.90 -7.69 22.11
C ARG A 520 -11.04 -6.17 21.97
N LEU A 521 -9.93 -5.42 21.87
CA LEU A 521 -9.97 -3.97 21.65
C LEU A 521 -10.70 -3.60 20.36
N ALA A 522 -10.47 -4.34 19.27
CA ALA A 522 -11.21 -4.13 18.02
C ALA A 522 -12.72 -4.41 18.17
N CYS A 523 -13.11 -5.41 18.97
CA CYS A 523 -14.51 -5.68 19.31
C CYS A 523 -15.12 -4.51 20.11
N LEU A 524 -14.43 -4.03 21.14
CA LEU A 524 -14.87 -2.87 21.93
C LEU A 524 -15.02 -1.60 21.09
N GLN A 525 -14.09 -1.39 20.15
CA GLN A 525 -14.18 -0.29 19.20
C GLN A 525 -15.40 -0.41 18.29
N ALA A 526 -15.74 -1.61 17.81
CA ALA A 526 -16.94 -1.86 17.01
C ALA A 526 -18.21 -1.59 17.81
N VAL A 527 -18.28 -2.06 19.08
CA VAL A 527 -19.39 -1.76 20.00
C VAL A 527 -19.53 -0.26 20.22
N ALA A 528 -18.45 0.44 20.59
CA ALA A 528 -18.46 1.89 20.78
C ALA A 528 -18.88 2.65 19.52
N SER A 529 -18.49 2.16 18.34
CA SER A 529 -18.86 2.72 17.05
C SER A 529 -20.31 2.42 16.66
N ALA A 530 -20.98 1.45 17.27
CA ALA A 530 -22.39 1.15 17.02
C ALA A 530 -23.35 1.97 17.91
N LEU A 531 -22.89 2.42 19.08
CA LEU A 531 -23.74 3.04 20.10
C LEU A 531 -24.07 4.53 19.85
N PRO A 532 -25.28 5.00 20.22
CA PRO A 532 -25.61 6.42 20.23
C PRO A 532 -24.80 7.20 21.30
N ALA A 533 -24.78 8.53 21.20
CA ALA A 533 -23.95 9.39 22.06
C ALA A 533 -24.18 9.18 23.57
N ALA A 534 -25.43 9.06 24.00
CA ALA A 534 -25.79 8.88 25.40
C ALA A 534 -25.29 7.55 25.97
N ALA A 535 -25.58 6.44 25.27
CA ALA A 535 -25.15 5.10 25.67
C ALA A 535 -23.62 4.95 25.62
N LEU A 536 -22.97 5.59 24.65
CA LEU A 536 -21.51 5.64 24.60
C LEU A 536 -20.95 6.33 25.84
N HIS A 537 -21.49 7.50 26.21
CA HIS A 537 -21.02 8.27 27.36
C HIS A 537 -21.14 7.49 28.68
N GLU A 538 -22.20 6.69 28.85
CA GLU A 538 -22.37 5.80 30.01
C GLU A 538 -21.28 4.71 30.07
N LEU A 539 -20.87 4.18 28.91
CA LEU A 539 -19.90 3.09 28.81
C LEU A 539 -18.44 3.58 28.85
N LEU A 540 -18.19 4.88 28.64
CA LEU A 540 -16.84 5.46 28.54
C LEU A 540 -15.92 5.14 29.74
N PRO A 541 -16.35 5.28 31.02
CA PRO A 541 -15.46 5.01 32.15
C PRO A 541 -14.95 3.56 32.18
N ALA A 542 -15.81 2.59 31.87
CA ALA A 542 -15.44 1.17 31.83
C ALA A 542 -14.48 0.88 30.67
N LEU A 543 -14.77 1.40 29.47
CA LEU A 543 -13.91 1.22 28.30
C LEU A 543 -12.54 1.87 28.47
N LEU A 544 -12.50 3.11 28.95
CA LEU A 544 -11.26 3.87 29.05
C LEU A 544 -10.28 3.23 30.04
N GLY A 545 -10.75 2.62 31.12
CA GLY A 545 -9.88 1.89 32.05
C GLY A 545 -9.11 0.77 31.34
N GLU A 546 -9.81 -0.07 30.56
CA GLU A 546 -9.21 -1.17 29.82
C GLU A 546 -8.27 -0.67 28.70
N VAL A 547 -8.71 0.31 27.91
CA VAL A 547 -7.96 0.83 26.75
C VAL A 547 -6.71 1.59 27.19
N VAL A 548 -6.80 2.38 28.27
CA VAL A 548 -5.65 3.11 28.80
C VAL A 548 -4.59 2.14 29.27
N LEU A 549 -4.94 1.09 30.02
CA LEU A 549 -3.99 0.04 30.42
C LEU A 549 -3.35 -0.64 29.20
N ALA A 550 -4.14 -0.93 28.16
CA ALA A 550 -3.64 -1.55 26.94
C ALA A 550 -2.63 -0.69 26.16
N CYS A 551 -2.55 0.63 26.41
CA CYS A 551 -1.51 1.49 25.84
C CYS A 551 -0.10 1.15 26.36
N LYS A 552 0.01 0.36 27.44
CA LYS A 552 1.27 -0.08 28.05
C LYS A 552 1.47 -1.61 27.98
N GLU A 553 0.68 -2.31 27.17
CA GLU A 553 0.78 -3.77 26.97
C GLU A 553 2.14 -4.18 26.37
N VAL A 554 2.67 -5.37 26.66
CA VAL A 554 3.96 -5.83 26.08
C VAL A 554 3.90 -5.97 24.55
N ASN A 555 2.76 -6.38 24.01
CA ASN A 555 2.57 -6.56 22.58
C ASN A 555 2.40 -5.22 21.84
N VAL A 556 3.38 -4.88 20.98
CA VAL A 556 3.41 -3.66 20.15
C VAL A 556 2.12 -3.47 19.35
N LYS A 557 1.58 -4.54 18.75
CA LYS A 557 0.36 -4.46 17.92
C LYS A 557 -0.87 -4.15 18.75
N THR A 558 -0.94 -4.67 19.98
CA THR A 558 -2.03 -4.39 20.92
C THR A 558 -1.96 -2.94 21.39
N ARG A 559 -0.76 -2.42 21.71
CA ARG A 559 -0.58 -1.00 22.04
C ARG A 559 -1.01 -0.08 20.92
N ALA A 560 -0.61 -0.38 19.68
CA ALA A 560 -1.02 0.39 18.51
C ALA A 560 -2.54 0.41 18.34
N ALA A 561 -3.20 -0.76 18.47
CA ALA A 561 -4.66 -0.86 18.44
C ALA A 561 -5.34 -0.04 19.56
N ALA A 562 -4.75 -0.01 20.77
CA ALA A 562 -5.27 0.81 21.87
C ALA A 562 -5.18 2.31 21.56
N PHE A 563 -4.05 2.78 21.00
CA PHE A 563 -3.89 4.17 20.58
C PHE A 563 -4.85 4.56 19.45
N GLU A 564 -5.04 3.69 18.46
CA GLU A 564 -6.01 3.88 17.39
C GLU A 564 -7.44 3.94 17.93
N PHE A 565 -7.78 3.06 18.89
CA PHE A 565 -9.09 3.06 19.52
C PHE A 565 -9.34 4.35 20.30
N LEU A 566 -8.40 4.88 21.08
CA LEU A 566 -8.55 6.17 21.78
C LEU A 566 -8.85 7.34 20.82
N VAL A 567 -8.16 7.38 19.68
CA VAL A 567 -8.40 8.38 18.64
C VAL A 567 -9.77 8.19 17.98
N ALA A 568 -10.15 6.94 17.69
CA ALA A 568 -11.45 6.62 17.11
C ALA A 568 -12.60 6.99 18.07
N LEU A 569 -12.44 6.73 19.36
CA LEU A 569 -13.41 7.02 20.40
C LEU A 569 -13.64 8.52 20.54
N SER A 570 -12.57 9.31 20.62
CA SER A 570 -12.64 10.77 20.71
C SER A 570 -13.24 11.40 19.44
N SER A 571 -12.82 10.95 18.26
CA SER A 571 -13.40 11.41 16.98
C SER A 571 -14.87 11.03 16.83
N THR A 572 -15.28 9.89 17.40
CA THR A 572 -16.67 9.43 17.34
C THR A 572 -17.56 10.20 18.32
N ALA A 573 -17.07 10.47 19.54
CA ALA A 573 -17.76 11.35 20.48
C ALA A 573 -17.94 12.76 19.90
N GLU A 574 -16.91 13.31 19.27
CA GLU A 574 -16.96 14.63 18.62
C GLU A 574 -17.97 14.68 17.46
N ARG A 575 -18.00 13.66 16.60
CA ARG A 575 -18.96 13.58 15.48
C ARG A 575 -20.40 13.44 15.95
N ARG A 576 -20.63 12.77 17.07
CA ARG A 576 -21.96 12.51 17.64
C ARG A 576 -22.47 13.59 18.57
N ALA A 577 -21.61 14.48 19.04
CA ALA A 577 -22.01 15.60 19.87
C ALA A 577 -22.96 16.53 19.09
N VAL A 578 -24.17 16.69 19.63
CA VAL A 578 -25.22 17.55 19.08
C VAL A 578 -24.99 18.97 19.59
N GLY A 579 -24.57 19.89 18.72
CA GLY A 579 -24.33 21.29 19.06
C GLY A 579 -23.24 21.94 18.20
N GLY A 580 -22.91 23.19 18.53
CA GLY A 580 -21.84 23.95 17.87
C GLY A 580 -20.43 23.47 18.23
N VAL A 581 -19.43 24.26 17.89
CA VAL A 581 -18.00 23.96 18.13
C VAL A 581 -17.72 23.67 19.62
N THR A 582 -18.43 24.32 20.53
CA THR A 582 -18.30 24.14 21.98
C THR A 582 -18.72 22.75 22.43
N ALA A 583 -19.93 22.29 22.08
CA ALA A 583 -20.41 20.96 22.47
C ALA A 583 -19.52 19.82 21.95
N LYS A 584 -18.98 19.98 20.74
CA LYS A 584 -18.00 19.05 20.16
C LYS A 584 -16.69 19.03 20.95
N ALA A 585 -16.17 20.20 21.31
CA ALA A 585 -15.00 20.31 22.17
C ALA A 585 -15.26 19.73 23.57
N ASP A 586 -16.45 19.92 24.13
CA ASP A 586 -16.83 19.41 25.45
C ASP A 586 -16.85 17.88 25.49
N ALA A 587 -17.35 17.24 24.43
CA ALA A 587 -17.35 15.78 24.30
C ALA A 587 -15.93 15.19 24.29
N VAL A 588 -15.01 15.82 23.54
CA VAL A 588 -13.59 15.42 23.52
C VAL A 588 -12.91 15.75 24.87
N ARG A 589 -13.23 16.90 25.47
CA ARG A 589 -12.72 17.31 26.77
C ARG A 589 -13.09 16.31 27.86
N SER A 590 -14.32 15.80 27.86
CA SER A 590 -14.77 14.76 28.80
C SER A 590 -13.85 13.54 28.76
N ILE A 591 -13.51 13.04 27.56
CA ILE A 591 -12.58 11.92 27.39
C ILE A 591 -11.17 12.26 27.88
N LEU A 592 -10.64 13.43 27.52
CA LEU A 592 -9.33 13.88 27.98
C LEU A 592 -9.24 13.95 29.52
N VAL A 593 -10.27 14.48 30.17
CA VAL A 593 -10.35 14.58 31.63
C VAL A 593 -10.49 13.20 32.27
N MET A 594 -11.29 12.29 31.70
CA MET A 594 -11.41 10.91 32.20
C MET A 594 -10.08 10.16 32.12
N VAL A 595 -9.36 10.26 30.99
CA VAL A 595 -8.02 9.66 30.85
C VAL A 595 -7.03 10.31 31.84
N ALA A 596 -7.12 11.63 32.05
CA ALA A 596 -6.31 12.33 33.04
C ALA A 596 -6.62 11.91 34.49
N GLY A 597 -7.84 11.45 34.78
CA GLY A 597 -8.17 10.82 36.06
C GLY A 597 -7.30 9.59 36.36
N GLY A 598 -6.83 8.88 35.34
CA GLY A 598 -5.87 7.77 35.47
C GLY A 598 -4.50 8.18 36.04
N LEU A 599 -4.16 9.48 36.00
CA LEU A 599 -2.96 10.02 36.65
C LEU A 599 -3.04 9.98 38.18
N ALA A 600 -4.25 9.90 38.75
CA ALA A 600 -4.49 9.70 40.17
C ALA A 600 -4.60 8.20 40.54
N GLY A 601 -4.26 7.29 39.62
CA GLY A 601 -4.32 5.84 39.85
C GLY A 601 -3.37 5.37 40.95
N ASN A 602 -3.75 4.30 41.65
CA ASN A 602 -2.98 3.74 42.77
C ASN A 602 -1.69 3.03 42.34
N THR A 603 -1.55 2.67 41.06
CA THR A 603 -0.38 1.93 40.55
C THR A 603 0.46 2.80 39.61
N PRO A 604 1.80 2.77 39.73
CA PRO A 604 2.69 3.45 38.79
C PRO A 604 2.43 3.08 37.33
N HIS A 605 2.07 1.82 37.09
CA HIS A 605 1.75 1.32 35.75
C HIS A 605 0.53 2.03 35.14
N MET A 606 -0.56 2.21 35.91
CA MET A 606 -1.74 2.93 35.43
C MET A 606 -1.44 4.41 35.15
N MET A 607 -0.66 5.06 36.02
CA MET A 607 -0.23 6.44 35.81
C MET A 607 0.61 6.58 34.52
N ALA A 608 1.56 5.67 34.31
CA ALA A 608 2.41 5.65 33.11
C ALA A 608 1.62 5.34 31.82
N ALA A 609 0.60 4.47 31.91
CA ALA A 609 -0.29 4.15 30.80
C ALA A 609 -1.20 5.35 30.45
N ALA A 610 -1.75 6.03 31.45
CA ALA A 610 -2.51 7.26 31.28
C ALA A 610 -1.68 8.39 30.63
N LEU A 611 -0.41 8.55 31.03
CA LEU A 611 0.51 9.50 30.40
C LEU A 611 0.75 9.18 28.92
N ALA A 612 0.94 7.91 28.56
CA ALA A 612 1.09 7.49 27.17
C ALA A 612 -0.18 7.77 26.34
N ALA A 613 -1.36 7.42 26.88
CA ALA A 613 -2.65 7.70 26.27
C ALA A 613 -2.89 9.21 26.06
N LEU A 614 -2.60 10.03 27.06
CA LEU A 614 -2.66 11.50 26.95
C LEU A 614 -1.67 12.01 25.90
N GLY A 615 -0.46 11.46 25.81
CA GLY A 615 0.53 11.83 24.78
C GLY A 615 -0.04 11.66 23.38
N ARG A 616 -0.68 10.51 23.10
CA ARG A 616 -1.34 10.28 21.81
C ARG A 616 -2.51 11.25 21.57
N LEU A 617 -3.40 11.41 22.54
CA LEU A 617 -4.57 12.28 22.40
C LEU A 617 -4.18 13.75 22.24
N THR A 618 -3.21 14.26 23.00
CA THR A 618 -2.74 15.65 22.88
C THR A 618 -2.10 15.95 21.53
N PHE A 619 -1.40 14.97 20.95
CA PHE A 619 -0.90 15.11 19.58
C PHE A 619 -2.03 15.20 18.58
N GLU A 620 -3.01 14.30 18.64
CA GLU A 620 -4.11 14.25 17.67
C GLU A 620 -5.05 15.46 17.79
N MET A 621 -5.30 15.93 19.01
CA MET A 621 -6.22 17.05 19.27
C MET A 621 -5.60 18.44 19.06
N ARG A 622 -4.32 18.52 18.67
CA ARG A 622 -3.58 19.79 18.51
C ARG A 622 -4.19 20.77 17.50
N SER A 623 -4.91 20.26 16.50
CA SER A 623 -5.54 21.08 15.45
C SER A 623 -6.82 21.79 15.92
N ARG A 624 -7.30 21.49 17.14
CA ARG A 624 -8.57 22.00 17.67
C ARG A 624 -8.32 23.14 18.67
N PRO A 625 -8.49 24.41 18.28
CA PRO A 625 -8.18 25.55 19.16
C PRO A 625 -9.08 25.59 20.41
N ALA A 626 -10.32 25.09 20.31
CA ALA A 626 -11.25 25.02 21.44
C ALA A 626 -10.78 24.11 22.61
N LEU A 627 -9.74 23.29 22.40
CA LEU A 627 -9.16 22.42 23.41
C LEU A 627 -7.82 22.95 23.98
N GLU A 628 -7.30 24.06 23.45
CA GLU A 628 -5.97 24.57 23.81
C GLU A 628 -5.81 24.83 25.32
N LEU A 629 -6.83 25.43 25.95
CA LEU A 629 -6.83 25.68 27.40
C LEU A 629 -6.76 24.36 28.19
N THR A 630 -7.57 23.37 27.81
CA THR A 630 -7.57 22.05 28.45
C THR A 630 -6.22 21.36 28.28
N LEU A 631 -5.65 21.37 27.07
CA LEU A 631 -4.33 20.76 26.82
C LEU A 631 -3.23 21.45 27.64
N THR A 632 -3.30 22.77 27.80
CA THR A 632 -2.36 23.55 28.61
C THR A 632 -2.50 23.21 30.11
N GLN A 633 -3.73 23.07 30.60
CA GLN A 633 -4.00 22.63 31.98
C GLN A 633 -3.50 21.20 32.23
N LEU A 634 -3.77 20.27 31.31
CA LEU A 634 -3.27 18.90 31.38
C LEU A 634 -1.74 18.86 31.41
N PHE A 635 -1.09 19.66 30.57
CA PHE A 635 0.36 19.77 30.59
C PHE A 635 0.87 20.24 31.95
N ALA A 636 0.28 21.31 32.50
CA ALA A 636 0.63 21.79 33.84
C ALA A 636 0.42 20.74 34.94
N THR A 637 -0.59 19.87 34.82
CA THR A 637 -0.80 18.74 35.73
C THR A 637 0.30 17.68 35.57
N VAL A 638 0.67 17.31 34.35
CA VAL A 638 1.73 16.31 34.11
C VAL A 638 3.10 16.78 34.60
N LEU A 639 3.38 18.09 34.59
CA LEU A 639 4.65 18.63 35.10
C LEU A 639 4.91 18.25 36.57
N SER A 640 3.88 18.07 37.41
CA SER A 640 4.08 17.64 38.80
C SER A 640 4.57 16.19 38.91
N LEU A 641 4.31 15.36 37.89
CA LEU A 641 4.70 13.95 37.83
C LEU A 641 6.14 13.73 37.34
N LEU A 642 6.83 14.77 36.86
CA LEU A 642 8.23 14.68 36.40
C LEU A 642 9.20 14.25 37.50
N SER A 643 8.87 14.54 38.77
CA SER A 643 9.71 14.18 39.93
C SER A 643 9.16 12.98 40.70
N HIS A 644 8.26 12.21 40.10
CA HIS A 644 7.64 11.06 40.76
C HIS A 644 8.70 9.98 41.10
N PRO A 645 8.62 9.32 42.28
CA PRO A 645 9.62 8.33 42.70
C PRO A 645 9.68 7.10 41.79
N ALA A 646 8.53 6.70 41.23
CA ALA A 646 8.49 5.58 40.28
C ALA A 646 9.06 5.99 38.91
N GLN A 647 10.14 5.32 38.50
CA GLN A 647 10.87 5.63 37.27
C GLN A 647 10.02 5.44 36.00
N GLU A 648 9.11 4.48 35.99
CA GLU A 648 8.17 4.26 34.87
C GLU A 648 7.27 5.48 34.62
N VAL A 649 6.77 6.10 35.70
CA VAL A 649 5.93 7.30 35.64
C VAL A 649 6.75 8.50 35.18
N ALA A 650 7.95 8.68 35.73
CA ALA A 650 8.82 9.78 35.34
C ALA A 650 9.25 9.68 33.87
N LYS A 651 9.60 8.48 33.38
CA LYS A 651 9.87 8.22 31.94
C LYS A 651 8.67 8.61 31.08
N ALA A 652 7.48 8.12 31.41
CA ALA A 652 6.25 8.45 30.67
C ALA A 652 5.91 9.95 30.72
N ALA A 653 6.18 10.63 31.83
CA ALA A 653 5.97 12.07 31.97
C ALA A 653 6.95 12.87 31.11
N ILE A 654 8.22 12.46 31.02
CA ILE A 654 9.23 13.07 30.13
C ILE A 654 8.82 12.91 28.66
N SER A 655 8.37 11.71 28.26
CA SER A 655 7.88 11.45 26.91
C SER A 655 6.62 12.24 26.58
N TYR A 656 5.68 12.37 27.51
CA TYR A 656 4.54 13.26 27.36
C TYR A 656 4.98 14.72 27.19
N CYS A 657 5.90 15.22 28.02
CA CYS A 657 6.41 16.58 27.92
C CYS A 657 7.04 16.85 26.55
N LYS A 658 7.77 15.87 26.01
CA LYS A 658 8.30 15.97 24.65
C LYS A 658 7.20 16.18 23.61
N VAL A 659 6.10 15.43 23.68
CA VAL A 659 4.95 15.58 22.77
C VAL A 659 4.24 16.91 22.98
N ALA A 660 3.90 17.26 24.23
CA ALA A 660 3.22 18.51 24.59
C ALA A 660 4.00 19.75 24.11
N LEU A 661 5.33 19.73 24.21
CA LEU A 661 6.22 20.78 23.72
C LEU A 661 6.32 20.85 22.19
N MET A 662 5.88 19.84 21.45
CA MET A 662 5.79 19.89 19.99
C MET A 662 4.40 20.28 19.50
N THR A 663 3.37 20.19 20.36
CA THR A 663 1.96 20.36 19.98
C THR A 663 1.37 21.69 20.44
N LEU A 664 1.66 22.15 21.66
CA LEU A 664 1.11 23.39 22.22
C LEU A 664 1.71 24.63 21.54
N PRO A 665 0.96 25.73 21.31
CA PRO A 665 1.51 27.00 20.85
C PRO A 665 2.60 27.56 21.77
N PRO A 666 3.60 28.30 21.24
CA PRO A 666 4.70 28.82 22.07
C PRO A 666 4.19 29.78 23.15
N ASP A 667 3.15 30.56 22.87
CA ASP A 667 2.61 31.55 23.82
C ASP A 667 1.98 30.87 25.05
N ALA A 668 1.28 29.76 24.85
CA ALA A 668 0.69 28.96 25.94
C ALA A 668 1.74 28.18 26.75
N ALA A 669 2.82 27.73 26.11
CA ALA A 669 3.86 26.92 26.75
C ALA A 669 4.91 27.76 27.52
N ARG A 670 5.16 29.02 27.11
CA ARG A 670 6.20 29.89 27.71
C ARG A 670 6.03 30.11 29.22
N PRO A 671 4.81 30.37 29.76
CA PRO A 671 4.60 30.52 31.21
C PRO A 671 4.88 29.25 32.02
N LEU A 672 4.88 28.08 31.37
CA LEU A 672 5.08 26.78 32.03
C LEU A 672 6.55 26.35 32.07
N LEU A 673 7.44 27.01 31.34
CA LEU A 673 8.88 26.69 31.32
C LEU A 673 9.53 26.68 32.71
N PRO A 674 9.25 27.64 33.63
CA PRO A 674 9.79 27.62 34.99
C PRO A 674 9.39 26.39 35.80
N ARG A 675 8.23 25.80 35.50
CA ARG A 675 7.73 24.58 36.15
C ARG A 675 8.23 23.30 35.49
N LEU A 676 8.69 23.37 34.24
CA LEU A 676 9.17 22.23 33.45
C LEU A 676 10.68 22.00 33.62
N VAL A 677 11.48 23.04 33.45
CA VAL A 677 12.92 22.92 33.23
C VAL A 677 13.68 22.43 34.48
N PRO A 678 13.44 22.96 35.69
CA PRO A 678 14.16 22.47 36.88
C PRO A 678 13.89 20.98 37.18
N PRO A 679 12.64 20.49 37.21
CA PRO A 679 12.36 19.06 37.38
C PRO A 679 12.97 18.17 36.30
N LEU A 680 12.97 18.62 35.04
CA LEU A 680 13.55 17.88 33.93
C LEU A 680 15.07 17.69 34.10
N LEU A 681 15.78 18.71 34.61
CA LEU A 681 17.23 18.69 34.79
C LEU A 681 17.69 17.77 35.93
N LEU A 682 16.83 17.44 36.89
CA LEU A 682 17.12 16.42 37.93
C LEU A 682 17.50 15.06 37.32
N TRP A 683 16.97 14.74 36.14
CA TRP A 683 17.25 13.50 35.43
C TRP A 683 18.57 13.53 34.65
N CYS A 684 19.26 14.68 34.57
CA CYS A 684 20.60 14.78 33.97
C CYS A 684 21.72 14.17 34.81
N SER A 685 21.51 14.09 36.14
CA SER A 685 22.45 13.51 37.12
C SER A 685 22.24 12.02 37.38
N ASN A 686 21.15 11.42 36.86
CA ASN A 686 20.84 10.02 37.12
C ASN A 686 21.76 9.04 36.36
N LYS A 687 21.96 7.85 36.94
CA LYS A 687 22.78 6.74 36.38
C LYS A 687 22.22 6.15 35.06
N HIS A 688 21.11 6.67 34.56
CA HIS A 688 20.38 6.18 33.38
C HIS A 688 20.75 6.99 32.12
N PRO A 689 21.61 6.46 31.23
CA PRO A 689 22.13 7.21 30.08
C PRO A 689 21.05 7.59 29.04
N HIS A 690 19.98 6.79 28.94
CA HIS A 690 18.88 7.05 28.00
C HIS A 690 18.07 8.29 28.39
N LEU A 691 17.62 8.38 29.65
CA LEU A 691 16.90 9.55 30.18
C LEU A 691 17.72 10.85 30.03
N LYS A 692 19.03 10.78 30.27
CA LYS A 692 19.94 11.91 30.05
C LYS A 692 19.96 12.37 28.58
N THR A 693 19.82 11.44 27.63
CA THR A 693 19.75 11.73 26.20
C THR A 693 18.41 12.35 25.82
N GLN A 694 17.30 11.83 26.33
CA GLN A 694 15.96 12.40 26.14
C GLN A 694 15.84 13.81 26.71
N VAL A 695 16.32 14.04 27.94
CA VAL A 695 16.35 15.38 28.55
C VAL A 695 17.18 16.35 27.73
N ARG A 696 18.38 15.94 27.28
CA ARG A 696 19.22 16.77 26.40
C ARG A 696 18.49 17.15 25.12
N TYR A 697 17.81 16.19 24.49
CA TYR A 697 17.02 16.43 23.28
C TYR A 697 15.90 17.46 23.55
N ILE A 698 15.17 17.32 24.65
CA ILE A 698 14.11 18.27 25.03
C ILE A 698 14.69 19.67 25.25
N MET A 699 15.80 19.78 25.98
CA MET A 699 16.50 21.06 26.20
C MET A 699 16.96 21.69 24.88
N GLU A 700 17.45 20.89 23.93
CA GLU A 700 17.85 21.39 22.61
C GLU A 700 16.65 21.96 21.84
N ARG A 701 15.50 21.28 21.88
CA ARG A 701 14.26 21.73 21.25
C ARG A 701 13.71 23.00 21.91
N LEU A 702 13.73 23.08 23.23
CA LEU A 702 13.33 24.28 23.97
C LEU A 702 14.15 25.51 23.58
N VAL A 703 15.49 25.37 23.51
CA VAL A 703 16.37 26.45 23.04
C VAL A 703 16.08 26.84 21.59
N LYS A 704 15.72 25.87 20.73
CA LYS A 704 15.34 26.18 19.32
C LYS A 704 14.02 26.94 19.26
N ARG A 705 13.09 26.64 20.16
CA ARG A 705 11.70 27.13 20.11
C ARG A 705 11.50 28.47 20.81
N PHE A 706 12.15 28.69 21.95
CA PHE A 706 11.97 29.89 22.79
C PHE A 706 13.20 30.82 22.80
N GLY A 707 14.30 30.41 22.18
CA GLY A 707 15.56 31.15 22.18
C GLY A 707 16.46 30.83 23.37
N TYR A 708 17.70 31.33 23.31
CA TYR A 708 18.70 31.11 24.35
C TYR A 708 18.41 31.91 25.63
N ASP A 709 18.02 33.17 25.46
CA ASP A 709 17.89 34.12 26.59
C ASP A 709 16.73 33.72 27.51
N ALA A 710 15.57 33.38 26.95
CA ALA A 710 14.43 32.87 27.72
C ALA A 710 14.72 31.54 28.44
N MET A 711 15.60 30.70 27.88
CA MET A 711 16.01 29.45 28.53
C MET A 711 17.07 29.65 29.60
N LEU A 712 17.92 30.69 29.47
CA LEU A 712 18.93 31.04 30.45
C LEU A 712 18.27 31.53 31.76
N GLU A 713 17.23 32.35 31.65
CA GLU A 713 16.46 32.86 32.80
C GLU A 713 15.80 31.75 33.62
N VAL A 714 15.34 30.69 32.95
CA VAL A 714 14.58 29.60 33.56
C VAL A 714 15.47 28.46 34.07
N THR A 715 16.70 28.34 33.56
CA THR A 715 17.60 27.23 33.89
C THR A 715 18.44 27.57 35.13
N PRO A 716 18.54 26.67 36.13
CA PRO A 716 19.43 26.87 37.27
C PRO A 716 20.91 27.04 36.85
N GLU A 717 21.66 27.88 37.58
CA GLU A 717 23.05 28.23 37.26
C GLU A 717 23.97 27.02 37.08
N ALA A 718 23.74 25.95 37.86
CA ALA A 718 24.47 24.69 37.77
C ALA A 718 24.47 24.06 36.36
N HIS A 719 23.43 24.33 35.55
CA HIS A 719 23.23 23.76 34.22
C HIS A 719 23.45 24.77 33.08
N HIS A 720 23.88 26.02 33.35
CA HIS A 720 24.19 27.00 32.30
C HIS A 720 25.28 26.54 31.34
N ARG A 721 26.23 25.72 31.83
CA ARG A 721 27.27 25.07 30.99
C ARG A 721 26.67 24.14 29.92
N LEU A 722 25.56 23.45 30.24
CA LEU A 722 24.84 22.60 29.29
C LEU A 722 24.22 23.44 28.16
N LEU A 723 23.59 24.57 28.49
CA LEU A 723 23.03 25.48 27.49
C LEU A 723 24.12 26.09 26.60
N ALA A 724 25.25 26.51 27.18
CA ALA A 724 26.39 27.03 26.43
C ALA A 724 26.97 25.97 25.47
N HIS A 725 27.06 24.71 25.92
CA HIS A 725 27.47 23.59 25.07
C HIS A 725 26.48 23.36 23.91
N LEU A 726 25.17 23.34 24.18
CA LEU A 726 24.14 23.18 23.16
C LEU A 726 24.16 24.31 22.11
N ARG A 727 24.37 25.56 22.54
CA ARG A 727 24.54 26.73 21.66
C ARG A 727 25.78 26.58 20.77
N LYS A 728 26.92 26.18 21.34
CA LYS A 728 28.17 25.96 20.60
C LYS A 728 28.07 24.80 19.61
N GLN A 729 27.41 23.71 20.00
CA GLN A 729 27.16 22.54 19.15
C GLN A 729 26.27 22.88 17.95
N LYS A 730 25.23 23.70 18.14
CA LYS A 730 24.39 24.22 17.04
C LYS A 730 25.14 25.17 16.11
N ALA A 731 25.94 26.09 16.64
CA ALA A 731 26.77 26.98 15.83
C ALA A 731 27.75 26.18 14.95
N TYR A 732 28.35 25.11 15.49
CA TYR A 732 29.20 24.20 14.74
C TYR A 732 28.41 23.41 13.66
N ALA A 733 27.22 22.91 13.97
CA ALA A 733 26.38 22.19 13.01
C ALA A 733 25.88 23.10 11.87
N HIS A 734 25.49 24.33 12.18
CA HIS A 734 25.11 25.36 11.22
C HIS A 734 26.28 25.71 10.29
N ASN A 735 27.45 26.02 10.85
CA ASN A 735 28.63 26.35 10.06
C ASN A 735 29.06 25.19 9.15
N LYS A 736 28.94 23.95 9.63
CA LYS A 736 29.22 22.75 8.84
C LYS A 736 28.17 22.48 7.75
N ALA A 737 26.90 22.83 7.98
CA ALA A 737 25.85 22.74 6.97
C ALA A 737 26.02 23.80 5.88
N VAL A 738 26.39 25.03 6.26
CA VAL A 738 26.77 26.12 5.36
C VAL A 738 27.99 25.72 4.52
N GLU A 739 29.01 25.13 5.14
CA GLU A 739 30.20 24.61 4.44
C GLU A 739 29.83 23.51 3.42
N ARG A 740 28.94 22.57 3.79
CA ARG A 740 28.44 21.53 2.86
C ARG A 740 27.56 22.08 1.74
N ARG A 741 26.80 23.16 2.01
CA ARG A 741 25.98 23.85 1.00
C ARG A 741 26.88 24.60 0.02
N ALA A 742 27.87 25.33 0.53
CA ALA A 742 28.91 25.96 -0.27
C ALA A 742 29.72 24.93 -1.10
N GLU A 743 30.03 23.75 -0.55
CA GLU A 743 30.70 22.68 -1.30
C GLU A 743 29.79 22.09 -2.39
N ARG A 744 28.47 22.00 -2.15
CA ARG A 744 27.47 21.55 -3.14
C ARG A 744 27.29 22.58 -4.26
N ASP A 745 27.25 23.86 -3.91
CA ASP A 745 27.13 24.97 -4.86
C ASP A 745 28.42 25.17 -5.66
N ALA A 746 29.59 24.92 -5.06
CA ALA A 746 30.88 24.86 -5.75
C ALA A 746 30.98 23.66 -6.72
N ARG A 747 30.33 22.53 -6.42
CA ARG A 747 30.23 21.39 -7.34
C ARG A 747 29.24 21.64 -8.48
N ARG A 748 28.13 22.34 -8.20
CA ARG A 748 27.15 22.79 -9.21
C ARG A 748 27.78 23.77 -10.21
N THR A 749 28.61 24.69 -9.74
CA THR A 749 29.32 25.67 -10.60
C THR A 749 30.48 25.05 -11.41
N MET A 750 30.95 23.85 -11.08
CA MET A 750 32.01 23.13 -11.81
C MET A 750 31.52 22.22 -12.97
N GLY A 751 30.24 22.26 -13.35
CA GLY A 751 29.77 21.73 -14.63
C GLY A 751 29.63 20.19 -14.75
N LEU A 752 29.48 19.46 -13.65
CA LEU A 752 29.02 18.05 -13.67
C LEU A 752 27.51 18.04 -13.42
N ARG A 753 26.73 18.06 -14.50
CA ARG A 753 25.26 18.10 -14.50
C ARG A 753 24.69 16.69 -14.33
N GLU A 754 24.11 16.41 -13.17
CA GLU A 754 22.96 15.50 -13.04
C GLU A 754 21.77 16.32 -12.57
N GLY A 755 20.61 16.05 -13.20
CA GLY A 755 19.42 16.88 -13.15
C GLY A 755 18.70 16.91 -11.80
N GLY A 756 17.89 17.94 -11.62
CA GLY A 756 16.94 18.08 -10.52
C GLY A 756 16.65 19.55 -10.24
N GLY A 757 15.38 19.93 -10.35
CA GLY A 757 14.87 21.26 -10.05
C GLY A 757 13.44 21.18 -9.51
N GLU A 758 13.27 20.54 -8.36
CA GLU A 758 12.09 20.62 -7.49
C GLU A 758 12.64 20.45 -6.06
N ASP A 759 12.66 21.50 -5.22
CA ASP A 759 13.18 21.37 -3.84
C ASP A 759 12.51 22.28 -2.78
N GLU A 760 11.63 23.25 -3.11
CA GLU A 760 11.13 24.19 -2.07
C GLU A 760 9.75 23.82 -1.47
N ASP A 761 8.80 23.24 -2.23
CA ASP A 761 7.55 22.71 -1.67
C ASP A 761 7.70 21.31 -1.05
N GLU A 762 8.80 20.62 -1.36
CA GLU A 762 9.19 19.39 -0.69
C GLU A 762 9.74 19.65 0.71
N ASP A 763 10.34 20.80 1.00
CA ASP A 763 10.96 21.09 2.30
C ASP A 763 9.93 21.21 3.43
N GLU A 764 8.75 21.78 3.18
CA GLU A 764 7.70 21.92 4.19
C GLU A 764 6.91 20.60 4.40
N ALA A 765 6.72 19.84 3.32
CA ALA A 765 6.17 18.48 3.37
C ALA A 765 7.17 17.49 3.99
N ALA A 766 8.47 17.64 3.72
CA ALA A 766 9.56 16.89 4.31
C ALA A 766 9.72 17.24 5.79
N ALA A 767 9.64 18.50 6.19
CA ALA A 767 9.63 18.90 7.60
C ALA A 767 8.41 18.36 8.34
N ARG A 768 7.24 18.26 7.68
CA ARG A 768 6.03 17.64 8.26
C ARG A 768 6.15 16.10 8.34
N ARG A 769 6.74 15.47 7.32
CA ARG A 769 7.07 14.04 7.29
C ARG A 769 8.15 13.68 8.30
N GLU A 770 9.13 14.55 8.51
CA GLU A 770 10.22 14.43 9.48
C GLU A 770 9.65 14.54 10.90
N ARG A 771 8.77 15.52 11.19
CA ARG A 771 8.09 15.60 12.50
C ARG A 771 7.21 14.37 12.78
N HIS A 772 6.56 13.81 11.77
CA HIS A 772 5.72 12.62 11.90
C HIS A 772 6.55 11.33 12.02
N ALA A 773 7.63 11.21 11.25
CA ALA A 773 8.58 10.08 11.31
C ALA A 773 9.37 10.11 12.62
N GLU A 774 9.72 11.30 13.10
CA GLU A 774 10.33 11.51 14.42
C GLU A 774 9.35 11.10 15.51
N TYR A 775 8.05 11.39 15.40
CA TYR A 775 7.04 10.92 16.35
C TYR A 775 6.84 9.39 16.34
N GLU A 776 6.80 8.75 15.17
CA GLU A 776 6.66 7.27 15.10
C GLU A 776 7.92 6.55 15.59
N ALA A 777 9.11 7.02 15.23
CA ALA A 777 10.36 6.49 15.74
C ALA A 777 10.44 6.57 17.28
N LEU A 778 9.78 7.55 17.89
CA LEU A 778 9.74 7.71 19.34
C LEU A 778 8.78 6.75 20.05
N LEU A 779 7.64 6.45 19.43
CA LEU A 779 6.76 5.39 19.92
C LEU A 779 7.42 4.02 19.77
N GLU A 780 8.25 3.83 18.74
CA GLU A 780 9.04 2.61 18.51
C GLU A 780 10.21 2.45 19.50
N GLU A 781 10.90 3.54 19.87
CA GLU A 781 11.97 3.51 20.89
C GLU A 781 11.43 3.16 22.29
N GLU A 782 10.28 3.70 22.70
CA GLU A 782 9.63 3.28 23.96
C GLU A 782 9.09 1.84 23.91
N ALA A 783 8.71 1.38 22.73
CA ALA A 783 8.19 0.03 22.49
C ALA A 783 9.26 -1.05 22.59
N ALA A 784 10.50 -0.76 22.22
CA ALA A 784 11.65 -1.67 22.30
C ALA A 784 12.20 -1.80 23.73
N GLU A 785 12.10 -0.75 24.56
CA GLU A 785 12.59 -0.78 25.95
C GLU A 785 11.70 -1.57 26.92
N ALA A 786 10.45 -1.88 26.54
CA ALA A 786 9.61 -2.79 27.32
C ALA A 786 10.05 -4.27 27.20
N ASP A 787 10.92 -4.59 26.23
CA ASP A 787 11.43 -5.93 25.94
C ASP A 787 12.71 -6.27 26.72
N GLU A 788 13.53 -5.25 27.08
CA GLU A 788 14.79 -5.46 27.83
C GLU A 788 14.60 -5.56 29.36
N GLY A 789 13.37 -5.41 29.87
CA GLY A 789 13.06 -5.38 31.31
C GLY A 789 12.43 -6.66 31.87
N GLY A 790 12.28 -7.71 31.08
CA GLY A 790 11.59 -8.95 31.47
C GLY A 790 12.44 -10.19 31.20
N ASP A 791 13.56 -10.34 31.89
CA ASP A 791 14.28 -11.62 31.98
C ASP A 791 14.24 -12.12 33.42
N GLU A 792 13.10 -12.74 33.78
CA GLU A 792 13.04 -13.77 34.83
C GLU A 792 12.00 -14.83 34.41
N GLY A 793 12.50 -15.97 33.94
CA GLY A 793 11.92 -17.30 34.17
C GLY A 793 10.65 -17.69 33.38
N GLY A 794 10.84 -18.45 32.30
CA GLY A 794 9.76 -19.20 31.64
C GLY A 794 10.23 -19.85 30.35
N GLU A 795 10.99 -20.95 30.45
CA GLU A 795 11.19 -21.88 29.36
C GLU A 795 9.83 -22.51 29.01
N ASP A 796 9.35 -22.28 27.78
CA ASP A 796 8.28 -23.07 27.18
C ASP A 796 8.79 -23.58 25.83
N GLU A 797 9.10 -24.88 25.81
CA GLU A 797 9.48 -25.64 24.63
C GLU A 797 8.24 -25.89 23.77
N GLY A 798 8.23 -25.40 22.52
CA GLY A 798 7.24 -25.84 21.55
C GLY A 798 6.98 -24.89 20.38
N ALA A 799 7.95 -24.69 19.48
CA ALA A 799 7.69 -24.28 18.10
C ALA A 799 8.93 -24.44 17.20
N GLU A 800 9.34 -25.68 16.90
CA GLU A 800 10.04 -25.94 15.63
C GLU A 800 8.97 -26.07 14.54
N VAL A 801 8.87 -25.07 13.65
CA VAL A 801 8.68 -25.17 12.18
C VAL A 801 8.56 -23.74 11.64
N ALA A 802 9.65 -23.20 11.08
CA ALA A 802 9.71 -22.30 9.91
C ALA A 802 11.01 -21.47 9.93
N ASP A 803 12.17 -22.13 9.89
CA ASP A 803 13.43 -21.46 9.62
C ASP A 803 13.92 -21.85 8.22
N HIS A 804 13.30 -21.28 7.18
CA HIS A 804 13.81 -21.27 5.79
C HIS A 804 13.18 -20.12 5.00
N ALA A 805 13.47 -18.87 5.39
CA ALA A 805 13.33 -17.69 4.53
C ALA A 805 14.02 -16.45 5.14
N ARG A 806 15.33 -16.53 5.42
CA ARG A 806 16.13 -15.36 5.85
C ARG A 806 17.43 -15.21 5.05
N ALA A 807 17.33 -15.22 3.72
CA ALA A 807 18.41 -14.75 2.85
C ALA A 807 17.93 -14.47 1.41
N ALA A 808 17.22 -13.36 1.17
CA ALA A 808 17.18 -12.68 -0.13
C ALA A 808 16.49 -11.31 -0.04
N GLY A 809 17.18 -10.25 -0.49
CA GLY A 809 16.56 -9.11 -1.16
C GLY A 809 15.88 -8.01 -0.33
N ARG A 810 16.68 -7.11 0.27
CA ARG A 810 16.21 -5.76 0.61
C ARG A 810 16.17 -4.90 -0.67
N LYS A 811 15.00 -4.69 -1.25
CA LYS A 811 14.62 -3.56 -2.13
C LYS A 811 13.09 -3.49 -2.24
N GLY A 812 12.49 -2.35 -1.90
CA GLY A 812 11.13 -1.98 -2.33
C GLY A 812 10.07 -1.80 -1.23
N GLN A 813 9.62 -0.55 -1.07
CA GLN A 813 8.28 -0.08 -0.65
C GLN A 813 7.69 -0.58 0.69
N SER A 814 7.85 0.23 1.75
CA SER A 814 6.89 0.28 2.86
C SER A 814 5.79 1.28 2.50
N GLY A 815 4.57 0.77 2.25
CA GLY A 815 3.38 1.56 2.00
C GLY A 815 2.83 2.17 3.29
N ARG A 816 2.92 3.49 3.40
CA ARG A 816 2.25 4.29 4.43
C ARG A 816 0.78 4.49 4.06
N LEU A 817 -0.15 4.02 4.88
CA LEU A 817 -1.57 4.33 4.78
C LEU A 817 -1.78 5.80 5.16
N VAL A 818 -1.99 6.67 4.19
CA VAL A 818 -2.45 8.06 4.39
C VAL A 818 -3.91 8.11 3.99
N ILE A 819 -4.79 8.32 4.97
CA ILE A 819 -6.17 8.75 4.73
C ILE A 819 -6.05 10.18 4.17
N SER A 820 -6.27 10.33 2.86
CA SER A 820 -6.48 11.61 2.20
C SER A 820 -7.94 11.71 1.83
N GLU A 821 -8.61 12.73 2.34
CA GLU A 821 -9.95 13.11 1.91
C GLU A 821 -9.91 13.57 0.45
N GLY A 822 -10.38 12.68 -0.44
CA GLY A 822 -11.12 12.96 -1.66
C GLY A 822 -10.71 14.08 -2.63
N ARG A 823 -10.02 13.70 -3.71
CA ARG A 823 -10.39 14.07 -5.09
C ARG A 823 -10.28 12.84 -5.99
N ARG A 824 -11.40 12.41 -6.57
CA ARG A 824 -11.47 11.31 -7.54
C ARG A 824 -11.03 11.81 -8.91
N SER A 825 -10.13 11.10 -9.57
CA SER A 825 -9.92 11.13 -11.03
C SER A 825 -9.43 9.74 -11.45
N ALA A 826 -9.97 9.28 -12.56
CA ALA A 826 -10.09 7.89 -13.00
C ALA A 826 -8.79 7.27 -13.57
N ASP A 827 -8.77 5.93 -13.48
CA ASP A 827 -8.17 4.91 -14.36
C ASP A 827 -6.79 5.13 -14.96
N VAL A 828 -5.79 4.43 -14.38
CA VAL A 828 -4.62 3.87 -15.09
C VAL A 828 -4.19 2.59 -14.35
N VAL A 829 -4.38 1.41 -14.97
CA VAL A 829 -3.79 0.14 -14.51
C VAL A 829 -2.58 -0.17 -15.37
N ALA A 830 -1.44 -0.38 -14.71
CA ALA A 830 -0.14 -0.63 -15.32
C ALA A 830 -0.06 -2.03 -15.94
N MET A 831 0.53 -2.09 -17.13
CA MET A 831 0.96 -3.30 -17.83
C MET A 831 2.31 -3.75 -17.26
N ASP A 832 2.41 -5.00 -16.81
CA ASP A 832 3.67 -5.57 -16.34
C ASP A 832 4.46 -6.23 -17.49
N GLY A 833 5.78 -6.01 -17.42
CA GLY A 833 6.85 -6.33 -18.37
C GLY A 833 6.87 -7.72 -18.98
N VAL A 834 7.04 -7.74 -20.31
CA VAL A 834 7.62 -8.82 -21.10
C VAL A 834 9.14 -8.77 -20.93
N VAL A 835 9.74 -9.88 -20.50
CA VAL A 835 11.19 -10.09 -20.57
C VAL A 835 11.50 -10.58 -21.99
N GLU A 836 12.31 -9.80 -22.71
CA GLU A 836 12.90 -10.18 -24.00
C GLU A 836 14.09 -11.13 -23.76
N GLU A 837 14.06 -12.32 -24.36
CA GLU A 837 15.26 -13.13 -24.60
C GLU A 837 15.80 -12.79 -26.00
N PRO A 838 17.12 -12.60 -26.17
CA PRO A 838 17.73 -12.41 -27.48
C PRO A 838 18.00 -13.76 -28.18
N GLU A 839 17.80 -13.73 -29.49
CA GLU A 839 18.00 -14.81 -30.46
C GLU A 839 19.48 -15.25 -30.57
N GLU A 840 19.69 -16.56 -30.69
CA GLU A 840 20.96 -17.18 -31.05
C GLU A 840 21.20 -17.15 -32.57
N GLU A 841 22.38 -16.72 -33.01
CA GLU A 841 22.97 -17.11 -34.30
C GLU A 841 24.27 -17.89 -34.08
N GLY A 842 24.18 -19.21 -34.28
CA GLY A 842 24.95 -19.93 -35.29
C GLY A 842 26.46 -20.06 -35.13
N GLY A 843 26.90 -21.30 -34.82
CA GLY A 843 28.05 -21.88 -35.54
C GLY A 843 28.95 -22.85 -34.78
N ARG A 844 28.61 -24.15 -34.83
CA ARG A 844 29.46 -25.31 -35.25
C ARG A 844 30.90 -25.38 -34.70
N THR A 845 31.39 -26.42 -34.01
CA THR A 845 31.32 -27.90 -34.16
C THR A 845 32.09 -28.47 -32.93
N GLY A 846 31.90 -29.66 -32.36
CA GLY A 846 31.12 -30.85 -32.68
C GLY A 846 31.54 -32.01 -31.75
N GLY A 847 30.71 -33.05 -31.71
CA GLY A 847 31.00 -34.39 -31.17
C GLY A 847 30.82 -34.57 -29.65
N GLY A 848 30.04 -35.51 -29.12
CA GLY A 848 29.19 -36.53 -29.73
C GLY A 848 28.63 -37.49 -28.66
N ARG A 849 27.60 -38.25 -29.08
CA ARG A 849 26.99 -39.45 -28.49
C ARG A 849 26.20 -39.30 -27.18
N LEU A 850 25.13 -40.05 -26.90
CA LEU A 850 24.05 -40.76 -27.62
C LEU A 850 23.23 -41.42 -26.47
N GLU A 851 21.98 -41.82 -26.73
CA GLU A 851 21.06 -42.60 -25.87
C GLU A 851 20.30 -41.79 -24.80
N GLN A 852 18.98 -41.57 -24.92
CA GLN A 852 17.86 -42.54 -24.71
C GLN A 852 17.90 -43.19 -23.32
N ALA A 853 16.84 -43.49 -22.60
CA ALA A 853 15.41 -43.15 -22.56
C ALA A 853 14.86 -43.94 -21.35
N LYS A 854 13.88 -43.39 -20.63
CA LYS A 854 12.81 -44.10 -19.88
C LYS A 854 13.18 -45.08 -18.73
N LYS A 855 12.41 -44.93 -17.64
CA LYS A 855 11.60 -45.96 -16.90
C LYS A 855 11.70 -45.71 -15.39
N ARG A 856 10.75 -44.97 -14.81
CA ARG A 856 9.52 -45.48 -14.15
C ARG A 856 9.76 -46.55 -13.07
N ARG A 857 9.42 -46.13 -11.83
CA ARG A 857 8.39 -46.74 -10.95
C ARG A 857 8.78 -48.01 -10.19
N ARG A 858 8.60 -47.98 -8.86
CA ARG A 858 7.69 -48.85 -8.06
C ARG A 858 7.96 -48.67 -6.55
N LEU A 859 6.93 -48.25 -5.78
CA LEU A 859 6.12 -49.02 -4.78
C LEU A 859 6.76 -48.86 -3.38
N ALA A 860 6.17 -48.20 -2.36
CA ALA A 860 4.83 -48.26 -1.72
C ALA A 860 4.56 -49.57 -0.93
N GLU A 861 3.98 -49.38 0.27
CA GLU A 861 3.46 -50.37 1.26
C GLU A 861 4.53 -50.98 2.18
N GLY A 862 4.37 -51.20 3.49
CA GLY A 862 3.21 -51.23 4.42
C GLY A 862 3.46 -52.32 5.48
N ALA A 863 2.79 -52.24 6.65
CA ALA A 863 2.77 -53.18 7.81
C ALA A 863 3.92 -53.02 8.85
N VAL A 864 3.69 -52.63 10.13
CA VAL A 864 2.83 -53.14 11.23
C VAL A 864 3.31 -54.46 11.83
N ALA A 865 3.79 -54.39 13.08
CA ALA A 865 3.72 -55.38 14.17
C ALA A 865 4.80 -55.03 15.23
N SER A 866 4.70 -55.23 16.54
CA SER A 866 3.66 -55.32 17.58
C SER A 866 4.35 -55.96 18.80
N ALA A 867 3.91 -55.59 20.02
CA ALA A 867 4.12 -56.28 21.30
C ALA A 867 5.56 -56.27 21.86
N SER A 868 5.83 -56.18 23.17
CA SER A 868 5.10 -56.58 24.39
C SER A 868 5.70 -55.83 25.61
N LYS A 869 4.89 -55.24 26.52
CA LYS A 869 4.54 -55.72 27.91
C LYS A 869 5.76 -55.91 28.84
N ALA A 870 5.77 -55.57 30.14
CA ALA A 870 4.76 -55.17 31.13
C ALA A 870 5.48 -54.55 32.36
N GLU A 871 4.81 -53.63 33.09
CA GLU A 871 4.41 -53.72 34.52
C GLU A 871 5.56 -53.59 35.56
N GLU A 872 5.63 -52.47 36.28
CA GLU A 872 5.07 -52.20 37.65
C GLU A 872 6.11 -52.52 38.74
N ASP A 873 6.57 -51.52 39.50
CA ASP A 873 5.98 -51.24 40.82
C ASP A 873 6.72 -50.12 41.59
N GLU A 874 5.94 -49.45 42.44
CA GLU A 874 6.26 -48.36 43.34
C GLU A 874 7.30 -48.72 44.44
N ALA A 875 8.01 -47.72 44.97
CA ALA A 875 7.75 -47.21 46.32
C ALA A 875 8.94 -46.42 46.92
N ASP A 876 8.54 -45.27 47.46
CA ASP A 876 9.00 -44.60 48.69
C ASP A 876 10.36 -43.89 48.81
N ALA A 877 10.23 -42.62 49.22
CA ALA A 877 11.22 -41.75 49.83
C ALA A 877 11.35 -42.11 51.36
N PRO A 878 12.01 -41.33 52.26
CA PRO A 878 12.76 -40.08 52.09
C PRO A 878 14.07 -40.02 52.93
N THR A 879 14.57 -38.78 53.06
CA THR A 879 15.26 -38.16 54.22
C THR A 879 16.79 -37.94 54.24
N ALA A 880 17.10 -36.66 54.46
CA ALA A 880 18.17 -36.08 55.29
C ALA A 880 19.56 -35.78 54.67
N ALA A 881 19.82 -34.48 54.49
CA ALA A 881 21.14 -33.84 54.53
C ALA A 881 21.74 -33.93 55.96
N PRO A 882 23.06 -33.71 56.24
CA PRO A 882 23.70 -32.40 56.04
C PRO A 882 25.26 -32.35 55.83
N THR A 883 25.74 -31.16 55.43
CA THR A 883 26.98 -30.44 55.81
C THR A 883 28.40 -31.04 55.66
N ALA A 884 29.15 -30.41 54.73
CA ALA A 884 30.48 -29.77 54.83
C ALA A 884 31.60 -30.32 55.75
N ALA A 885 32.79 -30.57 55.16
CA ALA A 885 34.10 -30.35 55.79
C ALA A 885 35.22 -30.07 54.76
N SER A 886 35.85 -28.91 54.94
CA SER A 886 37.19 -28.43 54.53
C SER A 886 38.31 -29.44 54.88
N THR A 887 39.48 -29.59 54.25
CA THR A 887 40.62 -28.66 53.99
C THR A 887 41.72 -29.55 53.36
N THR A 888 42.61 -29.10 52.47
CA THR A 888 43.99 -28.70 52.85
C THR A 888 44.68 -27.87 51.75
N ARG A 889 45.39 -26.84 52.21
CA ARG A 889 46.34 -25.98 51.50
C ARG A 889 47.76 -26.58 51.54
N THR A 890 48.60 -26.22 50.58
CA THR A 890 49.90 -25.50 50.73
C THR A 890 50.56 -25.42 49.33
N ASP A 891 50.62 -24.26 48.67
CA ASP A 891 51.53 -23.11 48.82
C ASP A 891 53.00 -23.37 48.41
N GLU A 892 53.43 -22.74 47.29
CA GLU A 892 54.68 -21.95 47.20
C GLU A 892 54.56 -20.90 46.08
N ARG A 893 54.32 -19.63 46.46
CA ARG A 893 55.24 -18.45 46.42
C ARG A 893 55.55 -17.87 45.02
N ASN A 894 54.96 -16.73 44.63
CA ASN A 894 55.35 -15.32 44.91
C ASN A 894 56.83 -15.01 44.58
N LYS A 895 57.27 -13.94 43.89
CA LYS A 895 56.74 -12.58 43.57
C LYS A 895 57.91 -11.88 42.81
N ARG A 896 57.75 -10.95 41.85
CA ARG A 896 57.59 -9.47 42.00
C ARG A 896 57.62 -8.85 40.58
N ARG A 897 56.58 -8.12 40.11
CA ARG A 897 56.26 -6.65 40.23
C ARG A 897 57.08 -5.75 39.27
N VAL A 898 56.62 -4.67 38.59
CA VAL A 898 55.34 -3.91 38.46
C VAL A 898 55.49 -2.77 37.40
N THR A 899 54.50 -2.59 36.50
CA THR A 899 53.92 -1.36 35.80
C THR A 899 54.81 -0.38 34.97
N PRO A 900 54.28 0.44 33.99
CA PRO A 900 52.92 1.06 33.91
C PRO A 900 52.22 1.30 32.52
N ARG A 901 50.91 1.61 32.60
CA ARG A 901 50.00 2.43 31.74
C ARG A 901 50.12 2.42 30.19
N GLY A 902 48.98 2.20 29.52
CA GLY A 902 48.67 2.71 28.16
C GLY A 902 47.44 2.05 27.53
N GLY A 903 46.43 2.83 27.11
CA GLY A 903 45.14 2.33 26.60
C GLY A 903 45.10 1.96 25.12
N GLY A 904 43.99 1.34 24.71
CA GLY A 904 43.61 1.10 23.32
C GLY A 904 43.20 -0.36 23.05
N HIS A 905 41.90 -0.68 23.11
CA HIS A 905 41.38 -1.95 22.60
C HIS A 905 41.12 -1.76 21.10
N ASP A 906 42.05 -2.20 20.26
CA ASP A 906 41.88 -2.27 18.81
C ASP A 906 41.33 -3.67 18.45
N ASP A 907 40.11 -3.72 17.93
CA ASP A 907 39.49 -4.92 17.36
C ASP A 907 40.24 -5.32 16.06
N HIS A 908 41.05 -6.37 16.12
CA HIS A 908 41.71 -6.96 14.96
C HIS A 908 40.76 -7.88 14.17
N PHE A 909 40.01 -7.31 13.23
CA PHE A 909 39.26 -8.09 12.22
C PHE A 909 40.18 -8.44 11.03
N GLY A 910 40.36 -9.74 10.76
CA GLY A 910 40.96 -10.25 9.52
C GLY A 910 42.48 -10.53 9.53
N ALA A 911 43.15 -10.51 10.69
CA ALA A 911 44.46 -11.14 10.80
C ALA A 911 44.26 -12.67 10.81
N ASN A 912 44.92 -13.40 9.91
CA ASN A 912 44.95 -14.87 9.76
C ASN A 912 43.98 -15.51 8.74
N PHE A 913 43.18 -14.73 8.01
CA PHE A 913 42.39 -15.26 6.88
C PHE A 913 43.26 -15.37 5.62
N GLY A 914 44.01 -16.46 5.51
CA GLY A 914 44.88 -16.79 4.37
C GLY A 914 45.89 -17.88 4.70
N ASP A 915 46.28 -17.99 5.97
CA ASP A 915 47.27 -18.96 6.44
C ASP A 915 46.80 -20.41 6.31
N GLN A 916 45.47 -20.61 6.27
CA GLN A 916 44.86 -21.92 6.08
C GLN A 916 44.97 -22.47 4.65
N PHE A 917 45.28 -21.61 3.66
CA PHE A 917 45.46 -21.99 2.25
C PHE A 917 46.93 -22.00 1.80
N ALA A 918 47.86 -21.54 2.65
CA ALA A 918 49.28 -21.55 2.37
C ALA A 918 49.84 -22.98 2.36
N GLY A 919 50.56 -23.33 1.28
CA GLY A 919 51.32 -24.57 1.20
C GLY A 919 52.48 -24.62 2.21
N LYS A 920 52.99 -25.82 2.52
CA LYS A 920 54.19 -25.97 3.37
C LYS A 920 55.38 -25.24 2.73
N LYS A 921 56.24 -24.65 3.57
CA LYS A 921 57.37 -23.79 3.19
C LYS A 921 58.11 -24.31 1.95
N GLY A 922 58.08 -23.52 0.87
CA GLY A 922 58.87 -23.73 -0.34
C GLY A 922 58.06 -24.08 -1.60
N ALA A 923 56.78 -24.46 -1.49
CA ALA A 923 55.91 -24.67 -2.66
C ALA A 923 55.04 -23.42 -2.91
N GLY A 924 55.17 -22.81 -4.10
CA GLY A 924 54.36 -21.66 -4.48
C GLY A 924 52.98 -22.09 -4.98
N GLY A 925 51.91 -21.71 -4.28
CA GLY A 925 50.51 -21.90 -4.69
C GLY A 925 49.56 -22.18 -3.52
N ASP A 926 48.28 -21.82 -3.67
CA ASP A 926 47.22 -22.08 -2.68
C ASP A 926 46.73 -23.54 -2.77
N VAL A 927 46.56 -24.21 -1.62
CA VAL A 927 46.16 -25.62 -1.55
C VAL A 927 44.68 -25.77 -1.20
N LEU A 928 43.92 -26.48 -2.05
CA LEU A 928 42.53 -26.87 -1.80
C LEU A 928 42.47 -28.04 -0.81
N ARG A 929 41.70 -27.90 0.27
CA ARG A 929 41.40 -29.00 1.21
C ARG A 929 39.95 -29.44 1.04
N GLU A 930 39.71 -30.76 0.96
CA GLU A 930 38.35 -31.32 0.83
C GLU A 930 37.46 -30.87 1.99
N GLY A 931 36.26 -30.38 1.66
CA GLY A 931 35.30 -29.82 2.62
C GLY A 931 35.45 -28.33 2.93
N SER A 932 36.46 -27.64 2.38
CA SER A 932 36.66 -26.18 2.55
C SER A 932 36.27 -25.39 1.29
N MET A 933 35.87 -24.12 1.45
CA MET A 933 35.53 -23.24 0.32
C MET A 933 36.73 -23.00 -0.61
N LYS A 934 36.46 -22.83 -1.92
CA LYS A 934 37.48 -22.59 -2.94
C LYS A 934 38.25 -21.27 -2.67
N PRO A 935 39.57 -21.19 -2.93
CA PRO A 935 40.44 -20.04 -2.58
C PRO A 935 39.97 -18.67 -3.08
N TYR A 936 39.19 -18.63 -4.15
CA TYR A 936 38.71 -17.39 -4.80
C TYR A 936 37.39 -16.85 -4.21
N ALA A 937 36.86 -17.46 -3.14
CA ALA A 937 35.59 -17.09 -2.53
C ALA A 937 35.75 -16.00 -1.44
N TYR A 938 35.71 -14.73 -1.89
CA TYR A 938 35.33 -13.46 -1.25
C TYR A 938 35.72 -13.10 0.20
N LEU A 939 36.37 -11.93 0.31
CA LEU A 939 36.58 -11.12 1.51
C LEU A 939 35.25 -10.48 1.97
N PRO A 940 34.74 -10.74 3.19
CA PRO A 940 33.56 -10.05 3.69
C PRO A 940 33.89 -8.58 3.98
N LEU A 941 33.35 -7.67 3.17
CA LEU A 941 33.51 -6.23 3.38
C LEU A 941 32.62 -5.79 4.55
N ASN A 942 33.25 -5.30 5.62
CA ASN A 942 32.52 -4.73 6.76
C ASN A 942 31.81 -3.44 6.33
N PRO A 943 30.47 -3.34 6.46
CA PRO A 943 29.71 -2.13 6.10
C PRO A 943 30.19 -0.86 6.82
N ARG A 944 30.81 -1.00 8.01
CA ARG A 944 31.38 0.11 8.79
C ARG A 944 32.62 0.74 8.14
N LEU A 945 33.31 0.04 7.23
CA LEU A 945 34.51 0.52 6.53
C LEU A 945 34.19 1.34 5.26
N LEU A 946 32.93 1.35 4.81
CA LEU A 946 32.47 2.10 3.63
C LEU A 946 32.16 3.59 3.92
N GLY A 947 32.29 4.03 5.18
CA GLY A 947 32.12 5.44 5.55
C GLY A 947 33.33 6.31 5.15
N LYS A 948 33.09 7.53 4.64
CA LYS A 948 34.13 8.51 4.22
C LYS A 948 35.22 8.79 5.27
N LYS A 949 34.95 8.58 6.57
CA LYS A 949 35.93 8.74 7.66
C LYS A 949 36.86 7.53 7.88
N GLN A 950 36.46 6.33 7.45
CA GLN A 950 37.18 5.07 7.68
C GLN A 950 37.93 4.58 6.42
N GLN A 951 37.83 5.33 5.32
CA GLN A 951 38.43 5.01 4.01
C GLN A 951 39.93 4.75 4.07
N ARG A 952 40.68 5.46 4.93
CA ARG A 952 42.13 5.23 5.12
C ARG A 952 42.43 3.86 5.74
N LYS A 953 41.65 3.43 6.73
CA LYS A 953 41.81 2.10 7.37
C LYS A 953 41.43 0.97 6.42
N ALA A 954 40.38 1.17 5.60
CA ALA A 954 39.96 0.22 4.57
C ALA A 954 41.02 0.05 3.46
N ILE A 955 41.65 1.15 3.02
CA ILE A 955 42.76 1.13 2.05
C ILE A 955 43.98 0.42 2.64
N GLU A 956 44.24 0.60 3.93
CA GLU A 956 45.37 -0.02 4.62
C GLU A 956 45.21 -1.54 4.76
N THR A 957 44.02 -2.03 5.12
CA THR A 957 43.72 -3.47 5.15
C THR A 957 43.73 -4.09 3.75
N LEU A 958 43.17 -3.42 2.73
CA LEU A 958 43.24 -3.88 1.34
C LEU A 958 44.68 -3.90 0.80
N SER A 959 45.52 -2.94 1.18
CA SER A 959 46.92 -2.89 0.73
C SER A 959 47.78 -4.04 1.25
N LYS A 960 47.40 -4.64 2.38
CA LYS A 960 48.10 -5.81 2.96
C LYS A 960 47.84 -7.08 2.16
N LEU A 961 46.67 -7.17 1.50
CA LEU A 961 46.22 -8.31 0.70
C LEU A 961 46.54 -8.19 -0.80
N ALA A 962 47.16 -7.09 -1.22
CA ALA A 962 47.40 -6.74 -2.62
C ALA A 962 48.76 -7.24 -3.14
N THR A 963 48.79 -7.74 -4.38
CA THR A 963 50.00 -8.11 -5.14
C THR A 963 50.99 -6.93 -5.29
N PRO A 964 52.28 -7.16 -5.60
CA PRO A 964 53.28 -6.09 -5.68
C PRO A 964 52.94 -4.98 -6.68
N MET A 965 52.28 -5.32 -7.80
CA MET A 965 51.82 -4.35 -8.80
C MET A 965 50.67 -3.48 -8.29
N THR A 966 49.72 -4.05 -7.54
CA THR A 966 48.59 -3.30 -6.98
C THR A 966 49.01 -2.42 -5.80
N LYS A 967 50.03 -2.81 -5.02
CA LYS A 967 50.67 -1.93 -4.00
C LYS A 967 51.28 -0.66 -4.59
N ARG A 968 51.83 -0.72 -5.82
CA ARG A 968 52.35 0.46 -6.54
C ARG A 968 51.23 1.42 -6.97
N ALA A 969 50.13 0.89 -7.50
CA ALA A 969 48.96 1.68 -7.88
C ALA A 969 48.28 2.34 -6.67
N LEU A 970 48.16 1.63 -5.54
CA LEU A 970 47.63 2.16 -4.28
C LEU A 970 48.53 3.23 -3.65
N LYS A 971 49.86 3.11 -3.76
CA LYS A 971 50.80 4.19 -3.37
C LYS A 971 50.64 5.45 -4.23
N ALA A 972 50.36 5.31 -5.52
CA ALA A 972 50.09 6.44 -6.41
C ALA A 972 48.76 7.14 -6.05
N ALA A 973 47.70 6.39 -5.77
CA ALA A 973 46.41 6.93 -5.30
C ALA A 973 46.51 7.62 -3.92
N ARG A 974 47.37 7.11 -3.04
CA ARG A 974 47.66 7.71 -1.73
C ARG A 974 48.39 9.06 -1.85
N LYS A 975 49.16 9.28 -2.92
CA LYS A 975 49.86 10.55 -3.22
C LYS A 975 48.91 11.59 -3.82
N ALA A 976 47.90 11.17 -4.59
CA ALA A 976 46.89 12.05 -5.17
C ALA A 976 45.87 12.58 -4.14
N SER A 977 45.56 11.82 -3.08
CA SER A 977 44.62 12.25 -2.02
C SER A 977 45.23 13.14 -0.93
N GLY A 978 46.56 13.38 -0.95
CA GLY A 978 47.29 14.17 0.04
C GLY A 978 47.58 15.62 -0.34
N SER A 979 47.23 16.07 -1.55
CA SER A 979 47.57 17.41 -2.04
C SER A 979 46.32 18.26 -2.29
N ARG A 980 45.76 18.85 -1.24
CA ARG A 980 44.84 20.00 -1.33
C ARG A 980 44.82 20.81 -0.04
N VAL A 981 46.00 21.31 0.35
CA VAL A 981 46.16 22.46 1.26
C VAL A 981 47.35 23.26 0.73
N GLY A 982 47.12 24.51 0.32
CA GLY A 982 48.16 25.49 0.02
C GLY A 982 48.37 25.82 -1.47
N LEU A 983 47.52 26.70 -2.03
CA LEU A 983 47.85 27.49 -3.22
C LEU A 983 47.38 28.95 -2.99
N HIS A 984 47.87 29.54 -1.91
CA HIS A 984 48.06 30.98 -1.79
C HIS A 984 49.57 31.20 -1.86
N GLY A 985 50.07 31.70 -2.98
CA GLY A 985 51.50 31.94 -3.18
C GLY A 985 52.03 31.48 -4.53
N LEU A 986 51.45 31.97 -5.63
CA LEU A 986 52.08 32.07 -6.97
C LEU A 986 51.23 32.96 -7.88
N GLN A 987 50.94 34.17 -7.40
CA GLN A 987 50.46 35.30 -8.22
C GLN A 987 51.31 36.54 -7.87
N ALA A 988 52.60 36.48 -8.19
CA ALA A 988 53.48 37.64 -8.20
C ALA A 988 54.73 37.31 -9.02
N ARG A 989 54.57 37.32 -10.36
CA ARG A 989 55.61 37.55 -11.39
C ARG A 989 55.14 37.00 -12.75
N ARG A 990 54.24 37.74 -13.39
CA ARG A 990 54.10 37.75 -14.85
C ARG A 990 53.38 39.03 -15.29
N SER A 991 54.01 40.16 -15.00
CA SER A 991 53.80 41.43 -15.70
C SER A 991 55.18 41.96 -16.12
N LYS A 992 55.65 41.49 -17.28
CA LYS A 992 56.66 42.21 -18.07
C LYS A 992 56.50 41.80 -19.54
N GLY A 993 55.81 42.67 -20.27
CA GLY A 993 56.14 43.07 -21.63
C GLY A 993 56.11 41.99 -22.72
N ALA A 994 54.94 41.83 -23.33
CA ALA A 994 54.88 41.60 -24.76
C ALA A 994 55.40 42.86 -25.47
N ARG A 995 56.58 42.77 -26.08
CA ARG A 995 57.07 43.76 -27.05
C ARG A 995 56.76 43.20 -28.44
N ARG A 996 55.95 43.97 -29.19
CA ARG A 996 55.93 44.20 -30.65
C ARG A 996 56.31 43.03 -31.57
N ASN A 997 55.42 42.72 -32.51
CA ASN A 997 55.69 42.98 -33.94
C ASN A 997 54.43 42.82 -34.79
N ASN A 998 53.99 43.92 -35.41
CA ASN A 998 53.38 43.91 -36.74
C ASN A 998 53.70 45.23 -37.47
N SER A 999 53.76 45.18 -38.80
CA SER A 999 54.31 46.15 -39.78
C SER A 999 55.84 46.21 -39.83
N GLY A 1000 56.54 46.13 -40.97
CA GLY A 1000 56.14 46.36 -42.36
C GLY A 1000 56.93 47.56 -42.91
N ALA A 1001 57.65 47.35 -44.02
CA ALA A 1001 58.36 48.34 -44.86
C ALA A 1001 59.61 49.04 -44.24
N ARG A 1002 60.82 48.71 -44.70
CA ARG A 1002 61.56 49.26 -45.87
C ARG A 1002 61.95 50.75 -45.74
N THR A 1003 63.21 51.01 -45.40
CA THR A 1003 64.21 51.78 -46.20
C THR A 1003 65.51 51.95 -45.40
N ALA A 1004 66.64 51.76 -46.10
CA ALA A 1004 68.03 52.06 -45.74
C ALA A 1004 68.67 51.25 -44.60
#